data_AF-A0A970SCY1-F1
#
_entry.id   AF-A0A970SCY1-F1
#
_cell.length_a   1.000
_cell.length_b   1.000
_cell.length_c   1.000
_cell.angle_alpha   90.00
_cell.angle_beta   90.00
_cell.angle_gamma   90.00
#
_symmetry.space_group_name_H-M   'P 1'
#
loop_
_entity.id
_entity.type
_entity.pdbx_description
1 polymer ?
#
loop_
_entity_poly.entity_id
_entity_poly.type
_entity_poly.pdbx_seq_one_letter_code
_entity_poly.pdbx_strand_id
1 'polypeptide(L)'
;MLRFTDSQRAALPRHFDVIVIGSGIGSLTTALELSRHGQRVGVFEKRRILGGYATAFRRAGFHFDVSMQHFGGLSPGDLLHGYLTSLDILKRLVCVPNRNLFTADYPGFTLRLPAEKEGILASLTHEFPAEAENIPRLFDTLAQIKSDVAAPAFAGGLQTSYRASDRHWVGKTYDELLRHFVRDERLLAVLGQMWSYIGLPPNMASANFSACVNATAFVEGAWHIVGGGQALVRAFVEAIRENGSDCFLAGEVTRINVTDGRASGISLIDGTEIAANHVVSGIDPVHTFFQLVPMGSVSDAYRYRLKQLTPSLSAYALYLGLKCRPSDLGIPEGRFCYNHQFGCDASYVNAMEGNLAQTDYTLDNIGVPGTSVFPPDKGIVLFKEPAPPSDWLQLSQDAYREKKNAVRQILLDKYAQRFPGLKANIAVEDFSTPRTFARTTDNPLGAIYGYAQLTTQAGSRRPANRTPLPGLYLTGSWTGIGGGYEGAIASGLQTAAMLMQFEGIPPQAPGIQLYPEQRESLVAKPAPKVLPLAPAVLLDERLTTEAHYPYVHGLTVYGDEMNSRGYADASAYLRYMDRARQEAIEEICQQHGKESWHSDYIVQIYRIEARCATVVRLFDRLEVRTGIRQTSTYRAAFDQRIINKANGQIVVDATVEVLFLNRDKQLVLVPEELQRTSDVAPDFSLDRTESVPFKDEAQFPFRAPYRVYFEDTDLQAVMFHVSYVRFCERALFELIRDIWPDSTPMKWMMKNRSNVARVDIRYLHAAHLGDYLEVRTGPLAIASQKLTFGQRIVNVQTGEILADAATDVEFRDPDDNLVEIPREIVDVTRAVLDANL
;
A
#
# COMPACT_ATOMS: atom_id res chain seq x y z
N MET A 1 2.11 10.28 -35.03
CA MET A 1 2.76 11.02 -33.93
C MET A 1 2.69 12.50 -34.24
N LEU A 2 2.19 13.28 -33.28
CA LEU A 2 2.23 14.74 -33.37
C LEU A 2 3.63 15.19 -32.92
N ARG A 3 4.24 16.13 -33.64
CA ARG A 3 5.58 16.66 -33.34
C ARG A 3 5.51 18.17 -33.14
N PHE A 4 6.45 18.72 -32.40
CA PHE A 4 6.66 20.17 -32.40
C PHE A 4 6.90 20.66 -33.83
N THR A 5 6.32 21.80 -34.16
CA THR A 5 6.71 22.53 -35.38
C THR A 5 8.17 22.96 -35.27
N ASP A 6 8.84 23.21 -36.39
CA ASP A 6 10.25 23.63 -36.39
C ASP A 6 10.48 24.92 -35.60
N SER A 7 9.51 25.85 -35.63
CA SER A 7 9.53 27.08 -34.83
C SER A 7 9.39 26.80 -33.33
N GLN A 8 8.51 25.85 -32.93
CA GLN A 8 8.38 25.44 -31.53
C GLN A 8 9.64 24.73 -31.02
N ARG A 9 10.30 23.92 -31.87
CA ARG A 9 11.58 23.29 -31.55
C ARG A 9 12.70 24.29 -31.34
N ALA A 10 12.79 25.30 -32.20
CA ALA A 10 13.81 26.34 -32.07
C ALA A 10 13.63 27.17 -30.79
N ALA A 11 12.39 27.32 -30.30
CA ALA A 11 12.07 28.08 -29.10
C ALA A 11 12.18 27.28 -27.79
N LEU A 12 12.30 25.94 -27.86
CA LEU A 12 12.38 25.08 -26.67
C LEU A 12 13.73 25.27 -25.95
N PRO A 13 13.73 25.62 -24.65
CA PRO A 13 14.94 25.60 -23.84
C PRO A 13 15.62 24.23 -23.89
N ARG A 14 16.96 24.22 -24.01
CA ARG A 14 17.75 22.98 -24.04
C ARG A 14 18.05 22.42 -22.65
N HIS A 15 17.81 23.22 -21.61
CA HIS A 15 18.00 22.83 -20.22
C HIS A 15 16.91 23.44 -19.34
N PHE A 16 16.42 22.64 -18.40
CA PHE A 16 15.51 23.01 -17.32
C PHE A 16 16.11 22.59 -15.98
N ASP A 17 15.74 23.24 -14.88
CA ASP A 17 16.12 22.74 -13.57
C ASP A 17 15.36 21.44 -13.26
N VAL A 18 14.07 21.43 -13.58
CA VAL A 18 13.20 20.25 -13.43
C VAL A 18 12.35 20.03 -14.67
N ILE A 19 12.31 18.79 -15.15
CA ILE A 19 11.36 18.35 -16.18
C ILE A 19 10.28 17.50 -15.53
N VAL A 20 9.02 17.77 -15.84
CA VAL A 20 7.87 16.99 -15.38
C VAL A 20 7.20 16.30 -16.57
N ILE A 21 7.07 14.97 -16.52
CA ILE A 21 6.48 14.14 -17.57
C ILE A 21 4.99 13.91 -17.26
N GLY A 22 4.12 14.31 -18.19
CA GLY A 22 2.67 14.24 -18.06
C GLY A 22 2.07 15.43 -17.31
N SER A 23 0.86 15.85 -17.69
CA SER A 23 0.18 17.03 -17.14
C SER A 23 -0.98 16.71 -16.19
N GLY A 24 -0.94 15.58 -15.49
CA GLY A 24 -1.90 15.27 -14.44
C GLY A 24 -1.85 16.30 -13.30
N ILE A 25 -2.90 16.37 -12.47
CA ILE A 25 -2.99 17.42 -11.44
C ILE A 25 -1.83 17.40 -10.44
N GLY A 26 -1.27 16.22 -10.11
CA GLY A 26 -0.07 16.11 -9.28
C GLY A 26 1.19 16.66 -9.95
N SER A 27 1.33 16.45 -11.27
CA SER A 27 2.40 17.05 -12.07
C SER A 27 2.31 18.57 -12.10
N LEU A 28 1.11 19.10 -12.36
CA LEU A 28 0.88 20.55 -12.38
C LEU A 28 1.10 21.18 -10.99
N THR A 29 0.74 20.45 -9.93
CA THR A 29 1.04 20.88 -8.56
C THR A 29 2.53 20.92 -8.29
N THR A 30 3.26 19.86 -8.65
CA THR A 30 4.73 19.81 -8.50
C THR A 30 5.40 20.96 -9.26
N ALA A 31 4.98 21.17 -10.51
CA ALA A 31 5.54 22.20 -11.37
C ALA A 31 5.26 23.61 -10.84
N LEU A 32 4.03 23.87 -10.40
CA LEU A 32 3.65 25.15 -9.81
C LEU A 32 4.47 25.44 -8.56
N GLU A 33 4.50 24.50 -7.61
CA GLU A 33 5.20 24.67 -6.36
C GLU A 33 6.70 24.94 -6.61
N LEU A 34 7.37 24.15 -7.45
CA LEU A 34 8.78 24.39 -7.80
C LEU A 34 8.99 25.75 -8.51
N SER A 35 8.12 26.11 -9.46
CA SER A 35 8.25 27.38 -10.20
C SER A 35 8.13 28.61 -9.30
N ARG A 36 7.27 28.57 -8.28
CA ARG A 36 7.10 29.65 -7.30
C ARG A 36 8.37 29.89 -6.46
N HIS A 37 9.24 28.89 -6.36
CA HIS A 37 10.54 28.96 -5.69
C HIS A 37 11.70 29.13 -6.69
N GLY A 38 11.43 29.69 -7.87
CA GLY A 38 12.45 30.13 -8.83
C GLY A 38 13.06 29.04 -9.70
N GLN A 39 12.59 27.78 -9.59
CA GLN A 39 13.03 26.70 -10.46
C GLN A 39 12.42 26.86 -11.86
N ARG A 40 13.22 26.66 -12.90
CA ARG A 40 12.74 26.63 -14.29
C ARG A 40 12.20 25.25 -14.61
N VAL A 41 10.88 25.14 -14.67
CA VAL A 41 10.17 23.88 -14.87
C VAL A 41 9.62 23.76 -16.28
N GLY A 42 9.84 22.60 -16.91
CA GLY A 42 9.20 22.23 -18.17
C GLY A 42 8.25 21.05 -17.99
N VAL A 43 6.94 21.25 -18.20
CA VAL A 43 5.95 20.16 -18.17
C VAL A 43 5.71 19.65 -19.58
N PHE A 44 5.92 18.35 -19.83
CA PHE A 44 5.77 17.76 -21.16
C PHE A 44 4.55 16.85 -21.23
N GLU A 45 3.58 17.23 -22.05
CA GLU A 45 2.33 16.51 -22.27
C GLU A 45 2.28 15.97 -23.69
N LYS A 46 2.09 14.65 -23.83
CA LYS A 46 2.01 13.99 -25.14
C LYS A 46 0.78 14.45 -25.95
N ARG A 47 -0.32 14.85 -25.28
CA ARG A 47 -1.58 15.25 -25.93
C ARG A 47 -1.57 16.74 -26.26
N ARG A 48 -2.67 17.18 -26.90
CA ARG A 48 -2.97 18.59 -27.20
C ARG A 48 -3.86 19.27 -26.14
N ILE A 49 -3.95 18.66 -24.96
CA ILE A 49 -4.80 19.10 -23.86
C ILE A 49 -4.11 18.72 -22.55
N LEU A 50 -4.02 19.67 -21.62
CA LEU A 50 -3.42 19.47 -20.30
C LEU A 50 -4.47 18.92 -19.32
N GLY A 51 -4.03 18.21 -18.28
CA GLY A 51 -4.86 17.89 -17.11
C GLY A 51 -5.10 16.39 -16.85
N GLY A 52 -4.72 15.50 -17.77
CA GLY A 52 -5.01 14.06 -17.62
C GLY A 52 -6.51 13.78 -17.46
N TYR A 53 -6.93 13.18 -16.33
CA TYR A 53 -8.35 12.98 -16.03
C TYR A 53 -9.09 14.28 -15.66
N ALA A 54 -8.40 15.36 -15.30
CA ALA A 54 -8.98 16.69 -15.08
C ALA A 54 -9.35 17.44 -16.37
N THR A 55 -9.48 16.71 -17.47
CA THR A 55 -9.90 17.26 -18.75
C THR A 55 -11.41 17.26 -18.90
N ALA A 56 -11.87 18.11 -19.81
CA ALA A 56 -13.24 18.18 -20.26
C ALA A 56 -13.26 18.27 -21.79
N PHE A 57 -14.39 17.93 -22.40
CA PHE A 57 -14.58 17.98 -23.84
C PHE A 57 -15.92 18.65 -24.19
N ARG A 58 -16.01 19.18 -25.41
CA ARG A 58 -17.23 19.78 -25.94
C ARG A 58 -17.81 18.94 -27.06
N ARG A 59 -19.13 18.74 -27.07
CA ARG A 59 -19.84 17.98 -28.11
C ARG A 59 -21.23 18.58 -28.33
N ALA A 60 -21.55 18.92 -29.59
CA ALA A 60 -22.85 19.50 -29.96
C ALA A 60 -23.29 20.69 -29.07
N GLY A 61 -22.34 21.51 -28.65
CA GLY A 61 -22.61 22.65 -27.76
C GLY A 61 -22.72 22.33 -26.27
N PHE A 62 -22.56 21.07 -25.83
CA PHE A 62 -22.50 20.67 -24.42
C PHE A 62 -21.04 20.51 -23.95
N HIS A 63 -20.75 20.75 -22.68
CA HIS A 63 -19.43 20.61 -22.06
C HIS A 63 -19.47 19.52 -20.99
N PHE A 64 -18.63 18.50 -21.17
CA PHE A 64 -18.60 17.32 -20.30
C PHE A 64 -17.24 17.23 -19.60
N ASP A 65 -17.26 17.23 -18.28
CA ASP A 65 -16.10 16.88 -17.46
C ASP A 65 -15.89 15.38 -17.42
N VAL A 66 -14.65 14.94 -17.63
CA VAL A 66 -14.32 13.50 -17.68
C VAL A 66 -14.44 12.87 -16.29
N SER A 67 -13.94 13.54 -15.25
CA SER A 67 -13.80 12.94 -13.90
C SER A 67 -14.23 13.84 -12.73
N MET A 68 -14.45 15.15 -12.94
CA MET A 68 -14.78 16.08 -11.87
C MET A 68 -16.28 16.38 -11.87
N GLN A 69 -17.02 15.67 -11.02
CA GLN A 69 -18.45 15.91 -10.79
C GLN A 69 -18.75 16.31 -9.34
N HIS A 70 -17.80 16.02 -8.45
CA HIS A 70 -17.90 16.26 -7.03
C HIS A 70 -16.50 16.54 -6.49
N PHE A 71 -16.35 17.63 -5.74
CA PHE A 71 -15.06 18.05 -5.21
C PHE A 71 -15.24 18.41 -3.74
N GLY A 72 -14.71 17.60 -2.81
CA GLY A 72 -14.84 17.89 -1.39
C GLY A 72 -13.67 18.70 -0.85
N GLY A 73 -13.78 19.19 0.39
CA GLY A 73 -12.66 19.80 1.09
C GLY A 73 -12.33 21.24 0.69
N LEU A 74 -13.31 22.05 0.27
CA LEU A 74 -13.08 23.45 -0.12
C LEU A 74 -13.53 24.48 0.93
N SER A 75 -13.89 24.07 2.13
CA SER A 75 -14.19 25.01 3.23
C SER A 75 -12.91 25.42 3.94
N PRO A 76 -12.83 26.63 4.52
CA PRO A 76 -11.71 26.99 5.39
C PRO A 76 -11.54 25.97 6.53
N GLY A 77 -10.30 25.48 6.70
CA GLY A 77 -9.98 24.40 7.65
C GLY A 77 -9.84 23.03 7.00
N ASP A 78 -10.42 22.82 5.81
CA ASP A 78 -10.27 21.58 5.06
C ASP A 78 -8.87 21.45 4.45
N LEU A 79 -8.47 20.19 4.27
CA LEU A 79 -7.13 19.86 3.79
C LEU A 79 -6.87 20.42 2.39
N LEU A 80 -7.80 20.19 1.46
CA LEU A 80 -7.65 20.59 0.07
C LEU A 80 -7.78 22.10 -0.13
N HIS A 81 -8.64 22.77 0.65
CA HIS A 81 -8.72 24.22 0.73
C HIS A 81 -7.35 24.80 1.10
N GLY A 82 -6.71 24.23 2.13
CA GLY A 82 -5.37 24.61 2.55
C GLY A 82 -4.33 24.49 1.43
N TYR A 83 -4.28 23.35 0.75
CA TYR A 83 -3.37 23.13 -0.40
C TYR A 83 -3.59 24.14 -1.53
N LEU A 84 -4.84 24.35 -1.94
CA LEU A 84 -5.15 25.26 -3.05
C LEU A 84 -4.96 26.73 -2.67
N THR A 85 -5.12 27.07 -1.39
CA THR A 85 -4.85 28.41 -0.87
C THR A 85 -3.35 28.68 -0.86
N SER A 86 -2.53 27.75 -0.35
CA SER A 86 -1.07 27.93 -0.33
C SER A 86 -0.46 28.05 -1.73
N LEU A 87 -1.10 27.42 -2.73
CA LEU A 87 -0.72 27.51 -4.13
C LEU A 87 -1.28 28.74 -4.86
N ASP A 88 -2.04 29.62 -4.19
CA ASP A 88 -2.78 30.74 -4.78
C ASP A 88 -3.73 30.35 -5.94
N ILE A 89 -4.21 29.10 -5.93
CA ILE A 89 -5.12 28.57 -6.95
C ILE A 89 -6.56 28.84 -6.57
N LEU A 90 -6.93 28.69 -5.29
CA LEU A 90 -8.32 28.79 -4.87
C LEU A 90 -8.96 30.15 -5.23
N LYS A 91 -8.21 31.25 -5.10
CA LYS A 91 -8.66 32.60 -5.47
C LYS A 91 -8.92 32.80 -6.97
N ARG A 92 -8.47 31.87 -7.82
CA ARG A 92 -8.70 31.87 -9.28
C ARG A 92 -9.94 31.06 -9.68
N LEU A 93 -10.59 30.41 -8.73
CA LEU A 93 -11.72 29.52 -8.97
C LEU A 93 -13.00 30.12 -8.42
N VAL A 94 -14.11 29.78 -9.06
CA VAL A 94 -15.44 30.01 -8.52
C VAL A 94 -15.96 28.67 -8.02
N CYS A 95 -16.04 28.53 -6.71
CA CYS A 95 -16.47 27.31 -6.03
C CYS A 95 -17.86 27.53 -5.43
N VAL A 96 -18.76 26.57 -5.65
CA VAL A 96 -20.15 26.65 -5.22
C VAL A 96 -20.45 25.41 -4.38
N PRO A 97 -20.98 25.54 -3.15
CA PRO A 97 -21.29 24.39 -2.33
C PRO A 97 -22.47 23.63 -2.95
N ASN A 98 -22.38 22.30 -2.95
CA ASN A 98 -23.48 21.45 -3.34
C ASN A 98 -24.51 21.44 -2.22
N ARG A 99 -25.81 21.38 -2.55
CA ARG A 99 -26.88 21.23 -1.55
C ARG A 99 -27.03 19.79 -1.07
N ASN A 100 -26.75 18.86 -1.98
CA ASN A 100 -26.95 17.42 -1.80
C ASN A 100 -25.62 16.69 -2.01
N LEU A 101 -25.23 15.84 -1.06
CA LEU A 101 -24.05 14.99 -1.20
C LEU A 101 -24.36 13.87 -2.20
N PHE A 102 -25.36 13.05 -1.87
CA PHE A 102 -25.96 12.07 -2.76
C PHE A 102 -27.35 11.64 -2.27
N THR A 103 -28.14 11.07 -3.18
CA THR A 103 -29.30 10.23 -2.84
C THR A 103 -28.94 8.78 -3.11
N ALA A 104 -29.03 7.92 -2.09
CA ALA A 104 -28.84 6.48 -2.22
C ALA A 104 -30.20 5.78 -2.30
N ASP A 105 -30.39 5.03 -3.37
CA ASP A 105 -31.62 4.33 -3.69
C ASP A 105 -31.34 2.82 -3.66
N TYR A 106 -32.04 2.13 -2.77
CA TYR A 106 -31.99 0.70 -2.55
C TYR A 106 -33.41 0.12 -2.70
N PRO A 107 -33.57 -1.21 -2.83
CA PRO A 107 -34.89 -1.82 -2.89
C PRO A 107 -35.74 -1.47 -1.66
N GLY A 108 -36.81 -0.68 -1.87
CA GLY A 108 -37.73 -0.27 -0.81
C GLY A 108 -37.18 0.76 0.18
N PHE A 109 -36.01 1.35 -0.09
CA PHE A 109 -35.38 2.31 0.81
C PHE A 109 -34.61 3.38 0.02
N THR A 110 -34.96 4.65 0.21
CA THR A 110 -34.27 5.77 -0.42
C THR A 110 -33.88 6.77 0.65
N LEU A 111 -32.60 7.11 0.72
CA LEU A 111 -32.08 8.11 1.67
C LEU A 111 -31.36 9.21 0.91
N ARG A 112 -31.75 10.47 1.18
CA ARG A 112 -31.07 11.65 0.68
C ARG A 112 -30.17 12.22 1.77
N LEU A 113 -28.88 12.37 1.47
CA LEU A 113 -27.93 13.01 2.36
C LEU A 113 -27.59 14.42 1.88
N PRO A 114 -27.80 15.46 2.69
CA PRO A 114 -27.33 16.81 2.37
C PRO A 114 -25.80 16.85 2.33
N ALA A 115 -25.23 17.95 1.83
CA ALA A 115 -23.78 18.10 1.74
C ALA A 115 -23.09 18.49 3.05
N GLU A 116 -23.81 19.09 3.99
CA GLU A 116 -23.28 19.62 5.25
C GLU A 116 -23.20 18.52 6.32
N LYS A 117 -22.10 18.46 7.08
CA LYS A 117 -21.86 17.44 8.12
C LYS A 117 -23.03 17.32 9.09
N GLU A 118 -23.51 18.45 9.60
CA GLU A 118 -24.60 18.53 10.56
C GLU A 118 -25.90 17.97 9.97
N GLY A 119 -26.18 18.28 8.71
CA GLY A 119 -27.32 17.76 7.98
C GLY A 119 -27.23 16.25 7.73
N ILE A 120 -26.03 15.73 7.47
CA ILE A 120 -25.79 14.29 7.30
C ILE A 120 -26.02 13.57 8.62
N LEU A 121 -25.41 14.05 9.71
CA LEU A 121 -25.58 13.50 11.05
C LEU A 121 -27.07 13.50 11.47
N ALA A 122 -27.79 14.60 11.23
CA ALA A 122 -29.22 14.68 11.53
C ALA A 122 -30.03 13.65 10.71
N SER A 123 -29.72 13.50 9.42
CA SER A 123 -30.43 12.58 8.52
C SER A 123 -30.17 11.12 8.89
N LEU A 124 -28.92 10.76 9.18
CA LEU A 124 -28.53 9.40 9.58
C LEU A 124 -29.09 9.06 10.96
N THR A 125 -28.99 9.95 11.95
CA THR A 125 -29.52 9.71 13.30
C THR A 125 -31.04 9.60 13.31
N HIS A 126 -31.74 10.38 12.47
CA HIS A 126 -33.18 10.28 12.34
C HIS A 126 -33.62 8.93 11.75
N GLU A 127 -32.95 8.47 10.70
CA GLU A 127 -33.27 7.19 10.04
C GLU A 127 -32.81 5.96 10.86
N PHE A 128 -31.72 6.11 11.62
CA PHE A 128 -31.08 5.04 12.40
C PHE A 128 -30.96 5.42 13.88
N PRO A 129 -32.09 5.58 14.60
CA PRO A 129 -32.07 6.05 16.00
C PRO A 129 -31.34 5.10 16.95
N ALA A 130 -31.25 3.81 16.63
CA ALA A 130 -30.48 2.84 17.42
C ALA A 130 -28.96 3.04 17.33
N GLU A 131 -28.48 3.76 16.31
CA GLU A 131 -27.06 4.02 16.05
C GLU A 131 -26.68 5.49 16.36
N ALA A 132 -27.60 6.26 16.94
CA ALA A 132 -27.48 7.70 17.17
C ALA A 132 -26.20 8.10 17.93
N GLU A 133 -25.76 7.28 18.89
CA GLU A 133 -24.53 7.52 19.65
C GLU A 133 -23.26 7.17 18.88
N ASN A 134 -23.33 6.18 17.97
CA ASN A 134 -22.16 5.66 17.25
C ASN A 134 -21.87 6.44 15.97
N ILE A 135 -22.88 7.01 15.31
CA ILE A 135 -22.74 7.77 14.07
C ILE A 135 -21.76 8.96 14.22
N PRO A 136 -21.91 9.85 15.22
CA PRO A 136 -20.96 10.96 15.42
C PRO A 136 -19.54 10.46 15.70
N ARG A 137 -19.40 9.42 16.55
CA ARG A 137 -18.11 8.84 16.90
C ARG A 137 -17.37 8.25 15.71
N LEU A 138 -18.10 7.63 14.78
CA LEU A 138 -17.55 7.19 13.50
C LEU A 138 -17.03 8.40 12.71
N PHE A 139 -17.82 9.45 12.55
CA PHE A 139 -17.43 10.64 11.77
C PHE A 139 -16.19 11.33 12.34
N ASP A 140 -16.10 11.43 13.67
CA ASP A 140 -14.92 11.99 14.33
C ASP A 140 -13.70 11.08 14.14
N THR A 141 -13.89 9.75 14.14
CA THR A 141 -12.81 8.79 13.81
C THR A 141 -12.35 8.94 12.36
N LEU A 142 -13.26 9.14 11.39
CA LEU A 142 -12.90 9.38 9.98
C LEU A 142 -12.08 10.67 9.84
N ALA A 143 -12.51 11.74 10.50
CA ALA A 143 -11.81 13.03 10.51
C ALA A 143 -10.42 12.92 11.14
N GLN A 144 -10.30 12.20 12.26
CA GLN A 144 -9.04 11.97 12.95
C GLN A 144 -8.04 11.19 12.09
N ILE A 145 -8.48 10.08 11.47
CA ILE A 145 -7.63 9.30 10.55
C ILE A 145 -7.14 10.19 9.40
N LYS A 146 -8.02 11.00 8.80
CA LYS A 146 -7.63 11.90 7.71
C LYS A 146 -6.58 12.91 8.18
N SER A 147 -6.76 13.52 9.35
CA SER A 147 -5.81 14.47 9.95
C SER A 147 -4.44 13.82 10.18
N ASP A 148 -4.42 12.61 10.72
CA ASP A 148 -3.19 11.88 11.01
C ASP A 148 -2.45 11.43 9.74
N VAL A 149 -3.19 11.00 8.70
CA VAL A 149 -2.61 10.69 7.38
C VAL A 149 -2.01 11.92 6.70
N ALA A 150 -2.62 13.10 6.90
CA ALA A 150 -2.17 14.34 6.28
C ALA A 150 -1.00 15.01 7.01
N ALA A 151 -0.89 14.83 8.33
CA ALA A 151 0.12 15.47 9.19
C ALA A 151 1.59 15.37 8.71
N PRO A 152 2.09 14.22 8.21
CA PRO A 152 3.46 14.10 7.72
C PRO A 152 3.79 15.04 6.55
N ALA A 153 2.81 15.34 5.68
CA ALA A 153 2.98 16.27 4.57
C ALA A 153 3.21 17.72 5.05
N PHE A 154 2.78 18.06 6.27
CA PHE A 154 2.90 19.40 6.85
C PHE A 154 4.11 19.60 7.75
N ALA A 155 4.67 18.52 8.30
CA ALA A 155 5.82 18.60 9.21
C ALA A 155 7.19 18.65 8.48
N GLY A 156 7.20 18.85 7.15
CA GLY A 156 8.42 18.71 6.33
C GLY A 156 8.92 17.26 6.25
N GLY A 157 8.09 16.29 6.65
CA GLY A 157 8.39 14.87 6.65
C GLY A 157 8.41 14.30 5.24
N LEU A 158 9.53 13.66 4.89
CA LEU A 158 9.80 13.17 3.54
C LEU A 158 8.98 11.92 3.14
N GLN A 159 8.15 11.33 4.01
CA GLN A 159 7.25 10.21 3.65
C GLN A 159 5.99 10.22 4.52
N THR A 160 4.90 9.62 4.01
CA THR A 160 3.67 9.35 4.76
C THR A 160 4.00 8.35 5.88
N SER A 161 4.31 8.86 7.08
CA SER A 161 4.47 8.07 8.30
C SER A 161 3.13 8.02 9.04
N TYR A 162 2.51 6.85 9.10
CA TYR A 162 1.35 6.63 9.96
C TYR A 162 1.74 6.90 11.41
N ARG A 163 0.99 7.76 12.11
CA ARG A 163 1.21 8.05 13.54
C ARG A 163 0.85 6.83 14.41
N ALA A 164 1.21 6.86 15.69
CA ALA A 164 0.89 5.79 16.64
C ALA A 164 -0.64 5.54 16.75
N SER A 165 -1.47 6.57 16.58
CA SER A 165 -2.94 6.50 16.51
C SER A 165 -3.47 5.76 15.27
N ASP A 166 -2.76 5.85 14.14
CA ASP A 166 -3.17 5.24 12.86
C ASP A 166 -2.95 3.73 12.80
N ARG A 167 -2.05 3.19 13.64
CA ARG A 167 -1.65 1.77 13.59
C ARG A 167 -2.83 0.82 13.77
N HIS A 168 -3.87 1.24 14.49
CA HIS A 168 -5.04 0.40 14.72
C HIS A 168 -5.76 0.00 13.42
N TRP A 169 -5.76 0.89 12.42
CA TRP A 169 -6.48 0.72 11.16
C TRP A 169 -5.57 0.30 10.00
N VAL A 170 -4.25 0.25 10.21
CA VAL A 170 -3.30 -0.26 9.21
C VAL A 170 -3.56 -1.75 8.96
N GLY A 171 -3.75 -2.11 7.69
CA GLY A 171 -4.01 -3.49 7.28
C GLY A 171 -5.47 -3.94 7.42
N LYS A 172 -6.33 -3.14 8.07
CA LYS A 172 -7.77 -3.40 8.16
C LYS A 172 -8.53 -2.87 6.95
N THR A 173 -9.67 -3.49 6.70
CA THR A 173 -10.65 -3.12 5.68
C THR A 173 -11.58 -2.02 6.19
N TYR A 174 -12.20 -1.28 5.28
CA TYR A 174 -13.17 -0.26 5.65
C TYR A 174 -14.44 -0.88 6.27
N ASP A 175 -14.83 -2.09 5.86
CA ASP A 175 -15.91 -2.84 6.51
C ASP A 175 -15.61 -3.11 7.99
N GLU A 176 -14.39 -3.53 8.33
CA GLU A 176 -13.97 -3.71 9.73
C GLU A 176 -14.02 -2.40 10.52
N LEU A 177 -13.70 -1.26 9.89
CA LEU A 177 -13.84 0.06 10.52
C LEU A 177 -15.30 0.41 10.75
N LEU A 178 -16.16 0.30 9.74
CA LEU A 178 -17.59 0.62 9.86
C LEU A 178 -18.27 -0.27 10.90
N ARG A 179 -18.02 -1.58 10.86
CA ARG A 179 -18.56 -2.55 11.82
C ARG A 179 -17.99 -2.41 13.22
N HIS A 180 -16.94 -1.62 13.43
CA HIS A 180 -16.53 -1.26 14.79
C HIS A 180 -17.60 -0.40 15.48
N PHE A 181 -18.30 0.45 14.71
CA PHE A 181 -19.28 1.42 15.22
C PHE A 181 -20.73 1.02 14.95
N VAL A 182 -21.03 0.46 13.78
CA VAL A 182 -22.39 0.27 13.28
C VAL A 182 -22.73 -1.22 13.16
N ARG A 183 -23.99 -1.56 13.45
CA ARG A 183 -24.57 -2.90 13.29
C ARG A 183 -25.68 -2.96 12.24
N ASP A 184 -26.44 -1.88 12.02
CA ASP A 184 -27.51 -1.86 11.00
C ASP A 184 -26.92 -1.98 9.57
N GLU A 185 -27.27 -3.06 8.86
CA GLU A 185 -26.77 -3.37 7.52
C GLU A 185 -27.19 -2.33 6.45
N ARG A 186 -28.33 -1.64 6.64
CA ARG A 186 -28.75 -0.55 5.74
C ARG A 186 -27.86 0.67 5.94
N LEU A 187 -27.51 0.99 7.19
CA LEU A 187 -26.57 2.08 7.49
C LEU A 187 -25.16 1.75 6.98
N LEU A 188 -24.68 0.51 7.15
CA LEU A 188 -23.41 0.06 6.56
C LEU A 188 -23.40 0.23 5.04
N ALA A 189 -24.49 -0.11 4.36
CA ALA A 189 -24.61 0.08 2.92
C ALA A 189 -24.50 1.56 2.52
N VAL A 190 -25.17 2.47 3.25
CA VAL A 190 -25.12 3.91 3.00
C VAL A 190 -23.72 4.47 3.25
N LEU A 191 -23.07 4.09 4.35
CA LEU A 191 -21.71 4.54 4.70
C LEU A 191 -20.64 3.93 3.79
N GLY A 192 -20.95 2.79 3.15
CA GLY A 192 -20.15 2.15 2.11
C GLY A 192 -20.39 2.70 0.70
N GLN A 193 -21.35 3.61 0.49
CA GLN A 193 -21.79 4.04 -0.85
C GLN A 193 -20.66 4.65 -1.71
N MET A 194 -19.65 5.24 -1.08
CA MET A 194 -18.47 5.83 -1.75
C MET A 194 -17.50 4.78 -2.34
N TRP A 195 -17.79 3.48 -2.24
CA TRP A 195 -16.98 2.41 -2.82
C TRP A 195 -16.68 2.62 -4.31
N SER A 196 -17.62 3.17 -5.09
CA SER A 196 -17.44 3.47 -6.53
C SER A 196 -16.42 4.60 -6.80
N TYR A 197 -16.18 5.47 -5.81
CA TYR A 197 -15.15 6.51 -5.81
C TYR A 197 -13.78 6.00 -5.34
N ILE A 198 -13.77 4.89 -4.60
CA ILE A 198 -12.56 4.19 -4.14
C ILE A 198 -12.10 3.14 -5.17
N GLY A 199 -13.06 2.56 -5.89
CA GLY A 199 -12.86 1.46 -6.84
C GLY A 199 -12.84 0.07 -6.20
N LEU A 200 -13.24 -0.06 -4.93
CA LEU A 200 -13.30 -1.33 -4.20
C LEU A 200 -14.43 -1.30 -3.16
N PRO A 201 -15.11 -2.43 -2.91
CA PRO A 201 -16.08 -2.54 -1.80
C PRO A 201 -15.38 -2.44 -0.42
N PRO A 202 -16.10 -2.03 0.65
CA PRO A 202 -15.55 -1.85 2.00
C PRO A 202 -14.80 -3.06 2.56
N ASN A 203 -15.22 -4.29 2.21
CA ASN A 203 -14.58 -5.53 2.66
C ASN A 203 -13.21 -5.81 2.00
N MET A 204 -12.83 -5.03 0.98
CA MET A 204 -11.53 -5.12 0.30
C MET A 204 -10.71 -3.84 0.45
N ALA A 205 -11.38 -2.70 0.51
CA ALA A 205 -10.74 -1.39 0.54
C ALA A 205 -10.03 -1.14 1.87
N SER A 206 -8.85 -0.52 1.83
CA SER A 206 -8.11 -0.11 3.02
C SER A 206 -8.93 0.84 3.90
N ALA A 207 -8.97 0.58 5.20
CA ALA A 207 -9.64 1.42 6.19
C ALA A 207 -9.11 2.87 6.15
N ASN A 208 -7.78 3.06 6.16
CA ASN A 208 -7.17 4.39 6.17
C ASN A 208 -7.49 5.21 4.91
N PHE A 209 -7.33 4.60 3.73
CA PHE A 209 -7.64 5.29 2.47
C PHE A 209 -9.13 5.61 2.37
N SER A 210 -9.99 4.63 2.69
CA SER A 210 -11.44 4.81 2.65
C SER A 210 -11.90 5.83 3.69
N ALA A 211 -11.30 5.88 4.87
CA ALA A 211 -11.61 6.86 5.89
C ALA A 211 -11.30 8.28 5.41
N CYS A 212 -10.17 8.49 4.70
CA CYS A 212 -9.86 9.78 4.10
C CYS A 212 -10.92 10.20 3.06
N VAL A 213 -11.28 9.31 2.14
CA VAL A 213 -12.28 9.60 1.10
C VAL A 213 -13.65 9.89 1.71
N ASN A 214 -14.06 9.12 2.71
CA ASN A 214 -15.35 9.29 3.38
C ASN A 214 -15.34 10.50 4.33
N ALA A 215 -14.21 10.87 4.93
CA ALA A 215 -14.08 12.14 5.65
C ALA A 215 -14.24 13.33 4.69
N THR A 216 -13.58 13.31 3.52
CA THR A 216 -13.79 14.34 2.49
C THR A 216 -15.27 14.46 2.11
N ALA A 217 -15.99 13.35 1.97
CA ALA A 217 -17.39 13.36 1.56
C ALA A 217 -18.36 13.75 2.69
N PHE A 218 -18.21 13.15 3.87
CA PHE A 218 -19.19 13.24 4.96
C PHE A 218 -18.87 14.32 6.00
N VAL A 219 -17.61 14.76 6.10
CA VAL A 219 -17.15 15.73 7.10
C VAL A 219 -16.88 17.09 6.44
N GLU A 220 -16.17 17.10 5.32
CA GLU A 220 -15.74 18.34 4.64
C GLU A 220 -16.74 18.82 3.56
N GLY A 221 -17.76 18.01 3.31
CA GLY A 221 -18.83 18.31 2.39
C GLY A 221 -18.39 18.34 0.92
N ALA A 222 -19.21 19.02 0.11
CA ALA A 222 -19.25 18.81 -1.33
C ALA A 222 -19.36 20.13 -2.09
N TRP A 223 -18.56 20.28 -3.14
CA TRP A 223 -18.50 21.50 -3.93
C TRP A 223 -18.48 21.21 -5.43
N HIS A 224 -18.90 22.22 -6.18
CA HIS A 224 -18.79 22.33 -7.63
C HIS A 224 -17.83 23.47 -7.97
N ILE A 225 -16.86 23.19 -8.84
CA ILE A 225 -16.00 24.21 -9.44
C ILE A 225 -16.63 24.64 -10.76
N VAL A 226 -17.01 25.91 -10.87
CA VAL A 226 -17.59 26.45 -12.11
C VAL A 226 -16.56 26.35 -13.23
N GLY A 227 -16.94 25.70 -14.32
CA GLY A 227 -16.05 25.38 -15.45
C GLY A 227 -15.30 24.05 -15.29
N GLY A 228 -15.52 23.31 -14.20
CA GLY A 228 -15.07 21.94 -14.00
C GLY A 228 -13.57 21.78 -13.86
N GLY A 229 -13.08 20.57 -14.16
CA GLY A 229 -11.66 20.22 -14.05
C GLY A 229 -10.77 21.09 -14.92
N GLN A 230 -11.28 21.59 -16.06
CA GLN A 230 -10.52 22.48 -16.93
C GLN A 230 -10.36 23.90 -16.39
N ALA A 231 -11.25 24.37 -15.52
CA ALA A 231 -11.01 25.62 -14.79
C ALA A 231 -9.85 25.45 -13.82
N LEU A 232 -9.81 24.32 -13.10
CA LEU A 232 -8.71 23.98 -12.20
C LEU A 232 -7.37 23.89 -12.96
N VAL A 233 -7.31 23.09 -14.04
CA VAL A 233 -6.09 22.94 -14.86
C VAL A 233 -5.60 24.29 -15.39
N ARG A 234 -6.50 25.13 -15.88
CA ARG A 234 -6.16 26.47 -16.38
C ARG A 234 -5.51 27.32 -15.29
N ALA A 235 -6.09 27.34 -14.08
CA ALA A 235 -5.56 28.11 -12.97
C ALA A 235 -4.11 27.69 -12.63
N PHE A 236 -3.81 26.39 -12.61
CA PHE A 236 -2.45 25.89 -12.41
C PHE A 236 -1.50 26.33 -13.53
N VAL A 237 -1.91 26.18 -14.79
CA VAL A 237 -1.06 26.48 -15.95
C VAL A 237 -0.76 27.98 -16.06
N GLU A 238 -1.75 28.83 -15.79
CA GLU A 238 -1.55 30.29 -15.74
C GLU A 238 -0.56 30.67 -14.64
N ALA A 239 -0.71 30.11 -13.43
CA ALA A 239 0.22 30.37 -12.33
C ALA A 239 1.64 29.87 -12.62
N ILE A 240 1.82 28.71 -13.26
CA ILE A 240 3.14 28.20 -13.69
C ILE A 240 3.82 29.18 -14.66
N ARG A 241 3.05 29.73 -15.61
CA ARG A 241 3.55 30.68 -16.62
C ARG A 241 3.92 32.03 -16.04
N GLU A 242 3.15 32.52 -15.08
CA GLU A 242 3.46 33.75 -14.34
C GLU A 242 4.79 33.64 -13.61
N ASN A 243 5.21 32.43 -13.21
CA ASN A 243 6.51 32.17 -12.59
C ASN A 243 7.64 31.86 -13.58
N GLY A 244 7.44 32.09 -14.89
CA GLY A 244 8.47 31.93 -15.92
C GLY A 244 8.75 30.49 -16.35
N SER A 245 7.89 29.54 -15.99
CA SER A 245 7.91 28.13 -16.43
C SER A 245 6.83 27.86 -17.49
N ASP A 246 6.83 26.72 -18.18
CA ASP A 246 5.81 26.46 -19.22
C ASP A 246 5.43 24.98 -19.36
N CYS A 247 4.29 24.75 -20.02
CA CYS A 247 3.73 23.45 -20.35
C CYS A 247 3.74 23.25 -21.88
N PHE A 248 4.43 22.20 -22.32
CA PHE A 248 4.63 21.87 -23.72
C PHE A 248 3.72 20.71 -24.15
N LEU A 249 2.74 21.04 -25.00
CA LEU A 249 1.82 20.08 -25.61
C LEU A 249 2.47 19.36 -26.79
N ALA A 250 1.95 18.17 -27.13
CA ALA A 250 2.54 17.27 -28.14
C ALA A 250 4.03 16.95 -27.89
N GLY A 251 4.48 17.05 -26.65
CA GLY A 251 5.82 16.71 -26.19
C GLY A 251 5.87 15.29 -25.66
N GLU A 252 5.62 14.30 -26.51
CA GLU A 252 5.69 12.88 -26.13
C GLU A 252 7.13 12.51 -25.76
N VAL A 253 7.35 12.17 -24.49
CA VAL A 253 8.62 11.68 -23.97
C VAL A 253 8.74 10.19 -24.28
N THR A 254 9.83 9.78 -24.90
CA THR A 254 10.11 8.38 -25.25
C THR A 254 11.22 7.75 -24.44
N ARG A 255 12.04 8.58 -23.78
CA ARG A 255 13.15 8.10 -22.96
C ARG A 255 13.47 9.10 -21.85
N ILE A 256 13.79 8.59 -20.66
CA ILE A 256 14.49 9.32 -19.61
C ILE A 256 15.98 9.06 -19.81
N ASN A 257 16.75 10.13 -20.01
CA ASN A 257 18.18 10.03 -20.24
C ASN A 257 18.90 9.78 -18.92
N VAL A 258 19.87 8.87 -18.93
CA VAL A 258 20.63 8.48 -17.73
C VAL A 258 22.11 8.66 -18.02
N THR A 259 22.77 9.48 -17.21
CA THR A 259 24.20 9.77 -17.26
C THR A 259 24.77 9.55 -15.87
N ASP A 260 25.88 8.81 -15.76
CA ASP A 260 26.53 8.48 -14.48
C ASP A 260 25.57 7.88 -13.43
N GLY A 261 24.65 7.02 -13.90
CA GLY A 261 23.66 6.36 -13.04
C GLY A 261 22.55 7.28 -12.51
N ARG A 262 22.42 8.50 -13.02
CA ARG A 262 21.41 9.50 -12.61
C ARG A 262 20.55 9.93 -13.80
N ALA A 263 19.27 10.21 -13.57
CA ALA A 263 18.43 10.85 -14.58
C ALA A 263 18.92 12.28 -14.89
N SER A 264 19.18 12.56 -16.16
CA SER A 264 19.84 13.79 -16.64
C SER A 264 19.02 14.58 -17.67
N GLY A 265 17.81 14.11 -18.00
CA GLY A 265 16.94 14.76 -18.98
C GLY A 265 15.97 13.80 -19.64
N ILE A 266 15.40 14.21 -20.77
CA ILE A 266 14.46 13.43 -21.57
C ILE A 266 14.79 13.49 -23.06
N SER A 267 14.35 12.48 -23.79
CA SER A 267 14.27 12.50 -25.25
C SER A 267 12.81 12.41 -25.70
N LEU A 268 12.45 13.26 -26.65
CA LEU A 268 11.13 13.33 -27.25
C LEU A 268 11.01 12.41 -28.46
N ILE A 269 9.77 12.11 -28.86
CA ILE A 269 9.44 11.21 -29.98
C ILE A 269 10.03 11.63 -31.34
N ASP A 270 10.43 12.88 -31.48
CA ASP A 270 11.07 13.40 -32.69
C ASP A 270 12.61 13.42 -32.63
N GLY A 271 13.19 12.86 -31.55
CA GLY A 271 14.63 12.81 -31.31
C GLY A 271 15.19 14.03 -30.59
N THR A 272 14.37 15.04 -30.26
CA THR A 272 14.84 16.21 -29.49
C THR A 272 15.23 15.78 -28.08
N GLU A 273 16.47 16.08 -27.70
CA GLU A 273 16.96 15.87 -26.33
C GLU A 273 16.94 17.19 -25.54
N ILE A 274 16.53 17.08 -24.28
CA ILE A 274 16.42 18.20 -23.35
C ILE A 274 17.03 17.78 -22.01
N ALA A 275 18.02 18.52 -21.54
CA ALA A 275 18.71 18.24 -20.29
C ALA A 275 17.91 18.77 -19.08
N ALA A 276 18.05 18.10 -17.93
CA ALA A 276 17.53 18.60 -16.67
C ALA A 276 18.33 18.13 -15.45
N ASN A 277 18.31 18.91 -14.36
CA ASN A 277 18.94 18.51 -13.10
C ASN A 277 18.14 17.38 -12.43
N HIS A 278 16.81 17.44 -12.53
CA HIS A 278 15.89 16.41 -12.04
C HIS A 278 14.75 16.15 -13.04
N VAL A 279 14.23 14.92 -13.01
CA VAL A 279 13.06 14.48 -13.78
C VAL A 279 11.99 13.98 -12.81
N VAL A 280 10.76 14.47 -12.99
CA VAL A 280 9.58 14.02 -12.25
C VAL A 280 8.65 13.31 -13.23
N SER A 281 8.30 12.06 -12.97
CA SER A 281 7.31 11.32 -13.73
C SER A 281 5.94 11.39 -13.04
N GLY A 282 4.96 12.00 -13.71
CA GLY A 282 3.55 11.98 -13.30
C GLY A 282 2.70 10.96 -14.05
N ILE A 283 3.33 10.07 -14.82
CA ILE A 283 2.68 8.93 -15.49
C ILE A 283 2.83 7.67 -14.64
N ASP A 284 2.22 6.56 -15.06
CA ASP A 284 2.26 5.34 -14.27
C ASP A 284 3.70 4.78 -14.12
N PRO A 285 4.05 4.19 -12.96
CA PRO A 285 5.39 3.67 -12.73
C PRO A 285 5.78 2.52 -13.65
N VAL A 286 4.81 1.73 -14.13
CA VAL A 286 5.12 0.62 -15.05
C VAL A 286 5.61 1.18 -16.38
N HIS A 287 4.91 2.16 -16.97
CA HIS A 287 5.35 2.85 -18.17
C HIS A 287 6.68 3.56 -17.93
N THR A 288 6.80 4.32 -16.83
CA THR A 288 8.03 5.05 -16.48
C THR A 288 9.25 4.11 -16.50
N PHE A 289 9.21 3.03 -15.72
CA PHE A 289 10.38 2.19 -15.56
C PHE A 289 10.58 1.21 -16.71
N PHE A 290 9.52 0.67 -17.31
CA PHE A 290 9.67 -0.35 -18.37
C PHE A 290 9.81 0.23 -19.79
N GLN A 291 9.32 1.45 -20.04
CA GLN A 291 9.39 2.04 -21.39
C GLN A 291 10.35 3.24 -21.45
N LEU A 292 10.37 4.11 -20.44
CA LEU A 292 11.17 5.35 -20.50
C LEU A 292 12.56 5.20 -19.89
N VAL A 293 12.71 4.48 -18.77
CA VAL A 293 13.99 4.29 -18.07
C VAL A 293 14.79 3.14 -18.71
N PRO A 294 16.06 3.36 -19.11
CA PRO A 294 16.92 2.30 -19.64
C PRO A 294 17.00 1.06 -18.75
N MET A 295 17.06 -0.12 -19.37
CA MET A 295 17.26 -1.38 -18.64
C MET A 295 18.61 -1.34 -17.89
N GLY A 296 18.63 -1.89 -16.67
CA GLY A 296 19.81 -1.87 -15.80
C GLY A 296 19.99 -0.61 -14.94
N SER A 297 19.23 0.48 -15.18
CA SER A 297 19.34 1.70 -14.34
C SER A 297 18.73 1.56 -12.94
N VAL A 298 17.94 0.52 -12.70
CA VAL A 298 17.38 0.14 -11.39
C VAL A 298 17.36 -1.37 -11.28
N SER A 299 17.28 -1.90 -10.06
CA SER A 299 17.25 -3.36 -9.83
C SER A 299 16.03 -4.02 -10.46
N ASP A 300 16.20 -5.27 -10.91
CA ASP A 300 15.10 -6.07 -11.42
C ASP A 300 14.05 -6.35 -10.34
N ALA A 301 14.46 -6.44 -9.07
CA ALA A 301 13.54 -6.58 -7.93
C ALA A 301 12.58 -5.38 -7.81
N TYR A 302 13.07 -4.16 -8.01
CA TYR A 302 12.23 -2.95 -8.00
C TYR A 302 11.24 -2.96 -9.17
N ARG A 303 11.72 -3.25 -10.38
CA ARG A 303 10.87 -3.39 -11.58
C ARG A 303 9.81 -4.49 -11.40
N TYR A 304 10.21 -5.64 -10.84
CA TYR A 304 9.32 -6.76 -10.55
C TYR A 304 8.23 -6.35 -9.56
N ARG A 305 8.58 -5.70 -8.45
CA ARG A 305 7.61 -5.18 -7.47
C ARG A 305 6.55 -4.29 -8.12
N LEU A 306 6.94 -3.37 -8.99
CA LEU A 306 5.99 -2.47 -9.68
C LEU A 306 4.98 -3.24 -10.55
N LYS A 307 5.37 -4.37 -11.14
CA LYS A 307 4.48 -5.24 -11.92
C LYS A 307 3.52 -6.08 -11.07
N GLN A 308 3.85 -6.34 -9.80
CA GLN A 308 2.98 -7.09 -8.89
C GLN A 308 1.84 -6.24 -8.32
N LEU A 309 1.95 -4.91 -8.39
CA LEU A 309 0.89 -4.02 -7.92
C LEU A 309 -0.29 -4.04 -8.88
N THR A 310 -1.49 -4.22 -8.33
CA THR A 310 -2.73 -4.33 -9.09
C THR A 310 -3.26 -2.94 -9.46
N PRO A 311 -3.43 -2.59 -10.75
CA PRO A 311 -4.14 -1.39 -11.15
C PRO A 311 -5.58 -1.39 -10.64
N SER A 312 -6.13 -0.22 -10.38
CA SER A 312 -7.56 -0.07 -10.06
C SER A 312 -8.44 -0.48 -11.23
N LEU A 313 -9.71 -0.73 -10.93
CA LEU A 313 -10.74 -0.94 -11.96
C LEU A 313 -10.84 0.26 -12.91
N SER A 314 -11.56 0.04 -14.01
CA SER A 314 -11.92 1.09 -14.96
C SER A 314 -13.41 1.40 -14.86
N ALA A 315 -13.97 2.12 -15.82
CA ALA A 315 -15.40 2.45 -15.82
C ALA A 315 -16.03 2.37 -17.21
N TYR A 316 -17.35 2.32 -17.21
CA TYR A 316 -18.20 2.79 -18.29
C TYR A 316 -18.73 4.16 -17.91
N ALA A 317 -18.68 5.12 -18.84
CA ALA A 317 -19.20 6.47 -18.60
C ALA A 317 -20.03 6.94 -19.80
N LEU A 318 -21.32 7.20 -19.57
CA LEU A 318 -22.27 7.66 -20.56
C LEU A 318 -22.60 9.13 -20.31
N TYR A 319 -22.15 10.00 -21.22
CA TYR A 319 -22.31 11.45 -21.17
C TYR A 319 -23.52 11.84 -22.00
N LEU A 320 -24.57 12.39 -21.36
CA LEU A 320 -25.81 12.76 -22.04
C LEU A 320 -26.05 14.27 -21.91
N GLY A 321 -26.17 14.93 -23.06
CA GLY A 321 -26.77 16.26 -23.16
C GLY A 321 -28.25 16.12 -23.47
N LEU A 322 -29.11 16.78 -22.71
CA LEU A 322 -30.57 16.67 -22.77
C LEU A 322 -31.20 17.92 -23.39
N LYS A 323 -32.31 17.73 -24.11
CA LYS A 323 -33.15 18.79 -24.70
C LYS A 323 -34.09 19.44 -23.68
N CYS A 324 -34.19 18.87 -22.48
CA CYS A 324 -35.05 19.28 -21.38
C CYS A 324 -34.25 19.38 -20.08
N ARG A 325 -34.90 19.80 -19.00
CA ARG A 325 -34.30 19.75 -17.67
C ARG A 325 -34.27 18.31 -17.17
N PRO A 326 -33.21 17.87 -16.45
CA PRO A 326 -33.18 16.53 -15.86
C PRO A 326 -34.38 16.28 -14.92
N SER A 327 -34.84 17.32 -14.20
CA SER A 327 -36.02 17.25 -13.34
C SER A 327 -37.29 16.84 -14.07
N ASP A 328 -37.44 17.20 -15.35
CA ASP A 328 -38.62 16.86 -16.17
C ASP A 328 -38.68 15.35 -16.46
N LEU A 329 -37.55 14.65 -16.28
CA LEU A 329 -37.42 13.19 -16.41
C LEU A 329 -37.40 12.46 -15.07
N GLY A 330 -37.61 13.18 -13.96
CA GLY A 330 -37.49 12.63 -12.60
C GLY A 330 -36.04 12.41 -12.14
N ILE A 331 -35.04 12.96 -12.83
CA ILE A 331 -33.64 12.89 -12.41
C ILE A 331 -33.42 13.92 -11.29
N PRO A 332 -32.98 13.49 -10.08
CA PRO A 332 -32.77 14.40 -8.97
C PRO A 332 -31.55 15.31 -9.18
N GLU A 333 -31.50 16.40 -8.42
CA GLU A 333 -30.34 17.29 -8.38
C GLU A 333 -29.15 16.63 -7.67
N GLY A 334 -27.94 16.88 -8.19
CA GLY A 334 -26.70 16.35 -7.63
C GLY A 334 -26.49 14.88 -7.98
N ARG A 335 -25.92 14.13 -7.04
CA ARG A 335 -25.62 12.71 -7.23
C ARG A 335 -26.78 11.81 -6.84
N PHE A 336 -27.03 10.81 -7.67
CA PHE A 336 -27.92 9.69 -7.41
C PHE A 336 -27.15 8.37 -7.54
N CYS A 337 -27.26 7.53 -6.53
CA CYS A 337 -26.65 6.21 -6.47
C CYS A 337 -27.78 5.18 -6.50
N TYR A 338 -27.89 4.43 -7.59
CA TYR A 338 -28.84 3.34 -7.70
C TYR A 338 -28.17 2.03 -7.35
N ASN A 339 -28.75 1.31 -6.38
CA ASN A 339 -28.25 0.03 -5.92
C ASN A 339 -29.32 -1.07 -6.07
N HIS A 340 -28.95 -2.21 -6.64
CA HIS A 340 -29.86 -3.35 -6.81
C HIS A 340 -30.16 -4.06 -5.49
N GLN A 341 -29.30 -3.89 -4.48
CA GLN A 341 -29.41 -4.51 -3.17
C GLN A 341 -28.64 -3.69 -2.12
N PHE A 342 -28.83 -4.03 -0.85
CA PHE A 342 -28.00 -3.51 0.23
C PHE A 342 -26.60 -4.13 0.18
N GLY A 343 -25.58 -3.31 0.47
CA GLY A 343 -24.18 -3.67 0.34
C GLY A 343 -23.70 -3.68 -1.11
N CYS A 344 -22.41 -3.39 -1.32
CA CYS A 344 -21.84 -3.21 -2.66
C CYS A 344 -21.01 -4.40 -3.17
N ASP A 345 -20.81 -5.43 -2.35
CA ASP A 345 -19.97 -6.58 -2.68
C ASP A 345 -20.49 -7.30 -3.94
N ALA A 346 -21.79 -7.59 -3.99
CA ALA A 346 -22.40 -8.21 -5.16
C ALA A 346 -22.34 -7.31 -6.39
N SER A 347 -22.50 -5.99 -6.24
CA SER A 347 -22.35 -5.08 -7.37
C SER A 347 -20.91 -5.03 -7.88
N TYR A 348 -19.91 -5.13 -7.00
CA TYR A 348 -18.52 -5.25 -7.42
C TYR A 348 -18.29 -6.54 -8.21
N VAL A 349 -18.79 -7.68 -7.71
CA VAL A 349 -18.71 -8.97 -8.41
C VAL A 349 -19.41 -8.89 -9.78
N ASN A 350 -20.65 -8.41 -9.83
CA ASN A 350 -21.40 -8.21 -11.07
C ASN A 350 -20.63 -7.34 -12.06
N ALA A 351 -19.99 -6.26 -11.59
CA ALA A 351 -19.17 -5.42 -12.44
C ALA A 351 -17.95 -6.18 -12.99
N MET A 352 -17.24 -6.93 -12.15
CA MET A 352 -16.05 -7.68 -12.57
C MET A 352 -16.37 -8.82 -13.53
N GLU A 353 -17.54 -9.45 -13.39
CA GLU A 353 -18.05 -10.48 -14.29
C GLU A 353 -18.72 -9.92 -15.56
N GLY A 354 -18.92 -8.60 -15.64
CA GLY A 354 -19.57 -7.94 -16.77
C GLY A 354 -21.08 -8.15 -16.84
N ASN A 355 -21.73 -8.44 -15.72
CA ASN A 355 -23.19 -8.57 -15.59
C ASN A 355 -23.88 -7.20 -15.53
N LEU A 356 -23.87 -6.49 -16.66
CA LEU A 356 -24.35 -5.10 -16.78
C LEU A 356 -25.81 -4.88 -16.40
N ALA A 357 -26.62 -5.94 -16.40
CA ALA A 357 -28.03 -5.87 -16.00
C ALA A 357 -28.21 -5.76 -14.48
N GLN A 358 -27.19 -6.12 -13.69
CA GLN A 358 -27.21 -6.17 -12.22
C GLN A 358 -26.10 -5.32 -11.59
N THR A 359 -25.45 -4.46 -12.38
CA THR A 359 -24.46 -3.49 -11.89
C THR A 359 -25.13 -2.23 -11.40
N ASP A 360 -24.73 -1.80 -10.21
CA ASP A 360 -25.10 -0.50 -9.65
C ASP A 360 -24.46 0.63 -10.46
N TYR A 361 -25.10 1.80 -10.43
CA TYR A 361 -24.61 2.97 -11.16
C TYR A 361 -24.74 4.24 -10.34
N THR A 362 -23.84 5.17 -10.63
CA THR A 362 -23.95 6.55 -10.16
C THR A 362 -24.35 7.45 -11.32
N LEU A 363 -25.20 8.41 -11.01
CA LEU A 363 -25.69 9.44 -11.91
C LEU A 363 -25.34 10.79 -11.29
N ASP A 364 -24.54 11.58 -12.00
CA ASP A 364 -24.25 12.96 -11.62
C ASP A 364 -25.08 13.90 -12.51
N ASN A 365 -25.99 14.64 -11.90
CA ASN A 365 -26.69 15.75 -12.53
C ASN A 365 -25.91 17.04 -12.29
N ILE A 366 -25.17 17.47 -13.31
CA ILE A 366 -24.15 18.53 -13.25
C ILE A 366 -24.76 19.91 -13.56
N GLY A 367 -26.08 19.98 -13.79
CA GLY A 367 -26.79 21.22 -14.03
C GLY A 367 -27.02 22.00 -12.74
N VAL A 368 -26.00 22.70 -12.25
CA VAL A 368 -26.18 23.66 -11.14
C VAL A 368 -26.88 24.91 -11.69
N PRO A 369 -28.07 25.26 -11.18
CA PRO A 369 -28.79 26.44 -11.62
C PRO A 369 -27.96 27.72 -11.42
N GLY A 370 -27.83 28.55 -12.47
CA GLY A 370 -27.13 29.84 -12.40
C GLY A 370 -25.61 29.79 -12.55
N THR A 371 -25.00 28.60 -12.64
CA THR A 371 -23.54 28.45 -12.81
C THR A 371 -23.18 27.59 -14.02
N SER A 372 -24.15 26.85 -14.56
CA SER A 372 -24.01 26.18 -15.84
C SER A 372 -23.89 27.22 -16.96
N VAL A 373 -22.90 27.05 -17.85
CA VAL A 373 -22.73 27.87 -19.07
C VAL A 373 -23.82 27.56 -20.12
N PHE A 374 -24.88 26.85 -19.74
CA PHE A 374 -25.89 26.29 -20.63
C PHE A 374 -27.27 26.92 -20.45
N PRO A 375 -28.11 26.87 -21.49
CA PRO A 375 -29.49 27.31 -21.42
C PRO A 375 -30.26 26.63 -20.28
N PRO A 376 -31.06 27.35 -19.49
CA PRO A 376 -31.75 26.83 -18.30
C PRO A 376 -32.84 25.78 -18.62
N ASP A 377 -33.12 25.52 -19.90
CA ASP A 377 -34.07 24.53 -20.42
C ASP A 377 -33.39 23.23 -20.90
N LYS A 378 -32.06 23.11 -20.77
CA LYS A 378 -31.28 21.91 -21.15
C LYS A 378 -30.58 21.29 -19.94
N GLY A 379 -30.17 20.03 -20.07
CA GLY A 379 -29.55 19.26 -19.00
C GLY A 379 -28.26 18.57 -19.40
N ILE A 380 -27.37 18.33 -18.43
CA ILE A 380 -26.19 17.46 -18.59
C ILE A 380 -26.23 16.43 -17.47
N VAL A 381 -26.23 15.17 -17.85
CA VAL A 381 -26.17 14.06 -16.91
C VAL A 381 -25.08 13.07 -17.31
N LEU A 382 -24.41 12.51 -16.31
CA LEU A 382 -23.35 11.53 -16.50
C LEU A 382 -23.68 10.27 -15.70
N PHE A 383 -23.85 9.16 -16.39
CA PHE A 383 -23.96 7.85 -15.77
C PHE A 383 -22.59 7.18 -15.74
N LYS A 384 -22.24 6.55 -14.61
CA LYS A 384 -21.01 5.79 -14.45
C LYS A 384 -21.26 4.45 -13.79
N GLU A 385 -20.56 3.45 -14.29
CA GLU A 385 -20.54 2.11 -13.73
C GLU A 385 -19.10 1.60 -13.66
N PRO A 386 -18.73 0.88 -12.59
CA PRO A 386 -17.46 0.18 -12.55
C PRO A 386 -17.35 -0.83 -13.70
N ALA A 387 -16.17 -0.93 -14.29
CA ALA A 387 -15.88 -1.88 -15.36
C ALA A 387 -14.62 -2.66 -15.00
N PRO A 388 -14.55 -3.96 -15.37
CA PRO A 388 -13.37 -4.75 -15.09
C PRO A 388 -12.17 -4.20 -15.85
N PRO A 389 -10.94 -4.34 -15.33
CA PRO A 389 -9.73 -4.28 -16.14
C PRO A 389 -9.80 -5.44 -17.15
N SER A 390 -9.99 -5.14 -18.44
CA SER A 390 -10.71 -6.07 -19.33
C SER A 390 -10.10 -6.24 -20.72
N ASP A 391 -10.61 -7.24 -21.43
CA ASP A 391 -10.35 -7.64 -22.82
C ASP A 391 -10.48 -6.51 -23.87
N TRP A 392 -11.09 -5.37 -23.52
CA TRP A 392 -11.32 -4.25 -24.44
C TRP A 392 -10.07 -3.78 -25.17
N LEU A 393 -8.90 -3.88 -24.54
CA LEU A 393 -7.63 -3.42 -25.11
C LEU A 393 -7.18 -4.26 -26.31
N GLN A 394 -7.52 -5.55 -26.35
CA GLN A 394 -7.06 -6.48 -27.37
C GLN A 394 -8.00 -6.59 -28.57
N LEU A 395 -9.19 -5.99 -28.49
CA LEU A 395 -10.18 -6.06 -29.56
C LEU A 395 -9.70 -5.36 -30.85
N SER A 396 -10.04 -5.92 -32.00
CA SER A 396 -9.93 -5.22 -33.28
C SER A 396 -10.80 -3.96 -33.28
N GLN A 397 -10.55 -3.02 -34.20
CA GLN A 397 -11.29 -1.76 -34.23
C GLN A 397 -12.80 -1.96 -34.48
N ASP A 398 -13.17 -2.98 -35.25
CA ASP A 398 -14.58 -3.29 -35.55
C ASP A 398 -15.24 -4.04 -34.40
N ALA A 399 -14.60 -5.08 -33.85
CA ALA A 399 -15.09 -5.77 -32.65
C ALA A 399 -15.25 -4.81 -31.46
N TYR A 400 -14.33 -3.84 -31.33
CA TYR A 400 -14.46 -2.77 -30.34
C TYR A 400 -15.70 -1.91 -30.57
N ARG A 401 -16.00 -1.51 -31.81
CA ARG A 401 -17.19 -0.70 -32.13
C ARG A 401 -18.47 -1.47 -31.85
N GLU A 402 -18.53 -2.74 -32.24
CA GLU A 402 -19.66 -3.64 -31.99
C GLU A 402 -19.90 -3.82 -30.49
N LYS A 403 -18.87 -4.23 -29.72
CA LYS A 403 -18.98 -4.40 -28.27
C LYS A 403 -19.34 -3.08 -27.58
N LYS A 404 -18.72 -1.96 -27.99
CA LYS A 404 -19.02 -0.62 -27.46
C LYS A 404 -20.49 -0.27 -27.68
N ASN A 405 -21.04 -0.52 -28.87
CA ASN A 405 -22.43 -0.25 -29.18
C ASN A 405 -23.40 -1.15 -28.41
N ALA A 406 -23.09 -2.43 -28.26
CA ALA A 406 -23.90 -3.37 -27.49
C ALA A 406 -23.97 -2.99 -26.00
N VAL A 407 -22.82 -2.73 -25.37
CA VAL A 407 -22.75 -2.29 -23.97
C VAL A 407 -23.46 -0.95 -23.77
N ARG A 408 -23.19 0.02 -24.65
CA ARG A 408 -23.88 1.32 -24.65
C ARG A 408 -25.41 1.15 -24.67
N GLN A 409 -25.93 0.27 -25.53
CA GLN A 409 -27.36 0.03 -25.64
C GLN A 409 -27.95 -0.58 -24.37
N ILE A 410 -27.30 -1.61 -23.80
CA ILE A 410 -27.72 -2.25 -22.55
C ILE A 410 -27.82 -1.24 -21.41
N LEU A 411 -26.78 -0.41 -21.24
CA LEU A 411 -26.73 0.60 -20.20
C LEU A 411 -27.79 1.69 -20.40
N LEU A 412 -27.94 2.20 -21.62
CA LEU A 412 -28.95 3.20 -21.93
C LEU A 412 -30.39 2.66 -21.74
N ASP A 413 -30.62 1.39 -22.09
CA ASP A 413 -31.89 0.72 -21.86
C ASP A 413 -32.18 0.61 -20.36
N LYS A 414 -31.20 0.19 -19.55
CA LYS A 414 -31.28 0.15 -18.09
C LYS A 414 -31.64 1.51 -17.49
N TYR A 415 -30.94 2.57 -17.88
CA TYR A 415 -31.21 3.92 -17.36
C TYR A 415 -32.59 4.44 -17.76
N ALA A 416 -33.03 4.15 -18.99
CA ALA A 416 -34.35 4.58 -19.47
C ALA A 416 -35.52 3.84 -18.81
N GLN A 417 -35.31 2.64 -18.26
CA GLN A 417 -36.31 1.98 -17.42
C GLN A 417 -36.55 2.77 -16.13
N ARG A 418 -35.50 3.35 -15.55
CA ARG A 418 -35.61 4.17 -14.33
C ARG A 418 -36.11 5.58 -14.61
N PHE A 419 -35.69 6.17 -15.73
CA PHE A 419 -36.04 7.53 -16.15
C PHE A 419 -36.81 7.51 -17.47
N PRO A 420 -38.14 7.28 -17.44
CA PRO A 420 -38.99 7.28 -18.62
C PRO A 420 -38.84 8.58 -19.43
N GLY A 421 -38.75 8.45 -20.75
CA GLY A 421 -38.55 9.59 -21.64
C GLY A 421 -37.10 10.04 -21.81
N LEU A 422 -36.13 9.45 -21.09
CA LEU A 422 -34.70 9.77 -21.22
C LEU A 422 -34.23 9.69 -22.68
N LYS A 423 -34.44 8.57 -23.36
CA LYS A 423 -33.98 8.34 -24.74
C LYS A 423 -34.51 9.39 -25.73
N ALA A 424 -35.78 9.77 -25.61
CA ALA A 424 -36.41 10.74 -26.51
C ALA A 424 -35.81 12.15 -26.36
N ASN A 425 -35.32 12.47 -25.16
CA ASN A 425 -34.80 13.79 -24.80
C ASN A 425 -33.28 13.91 -24.93
N ILE A 426 -32.57 12.87 -25.37
CA ILE A 426 -31.13 12.97 -25.66
C ILE A 426 -30.92 13.89 -26.88
N ALA A 427 -30.15 14.97 -26.67
CA ALA A 427 -29.65 15.86 -27.71
C ALA A 427 -28.30 15.39 -28.25
N VAL A 428 -27.43 14.90 -27.35
CA VAL A 428 -26.11 14.36 -27.68
C VAL A 428 -25.73 13.29 -26.68
N GLU A 429 -25.01 12.29 -27.16
CA GLU A 429 -24.48 11.18 -26.38
C GLU A 429 -23.01 10.94 -26.72
N ASP A 430 -22.20 10.69 -25.69
CA ASP A 430 -20.87 10.11 -25.85
C ASP A 430 -20.67 8.99 -24.82
N PHE A 431 -19.83 8.01 -25.15
CA PHE A 431 -19.63 6.82 -24.33
C PHE A 431 -18.15 6.48 -24.20
N SER A 432 -17.67 6.37 -22.96
CA SER A 432 -16.31 5.96 -22.63
C SER A 432 -16.29 4.55 -22.07
N THR A 433 -15.26 3.81 -22.47
CA THR A 433 -14.98 2.42 -22.07
C THR A 433 -13.56 2.32 -21.51
N PRO A 434 -13.14 1.18 -20.92
CA PRO A 434 -11.77 1.00 -20.44
C PRO A 434 -10.69 1.30 -21.49
N ARG A 435 -10.90 0.87 -22.75
CA ARG A 435 -10.02 1.23 -23.88
C ARG A 435 -10.02 2.74 -24.19
N THR A 436 -11.15 3.42 -24.00
CA THR A 436 -11.23 4.88 -24.17
C THR A 436 -10.33 5.55 -23.16
N PHE A 437 -10.47 5.20 -21.87
CA PHE A 437 -9.63 5.72 -20.80
C PHE A 437 -8.15 5.43 -21.06
N ALA A 438 -7.79 4.17 -21.29
CA ALA A 438 -6.41 3.76 -21.59
C ALA A 438 -5.81 4.55 -22.76
N ARG A 439 -6.52 4.68 -23.88
CA ARG A 439 -6.04 5.45 -25.04
C ARG A 439 -5.87 6.95 -24.73
N THR A 440 -6.72 7.50 -23.87
CA THR A 440 -6.70 8.94 -23.57
C THR A 440 -5.69 9.30 -22.49
N THR A 441 -5.38 8.43 -21.55
CA THR A 441 -4.49 8.74 -20.42
C THR A 441 -3.18 7.95 -20.44
N ASP A 442 -3.09 6.88 -21.23
CA ASP A 442 -2.10 5.80 -21.13
C ASP A 442 -2.04 5.10 -19.78
N ASN A 443 -3.04 5.33 -18.90
CA ASN A 443 -3.11 4.55 -17.68
C ASN A 443 -3.35 3.07 -18.04
N PRO A 444 -2.56 2.14 -17.47
CA PRO A 444 -2.68 0.73 -17.77
C PRO A 444 -4.08 0.23 -17.47
N LEU A 445 -4.64 -0.56 -18.38
CA LEU A 445 -6.00 -1.12 -18.31
C LEU A 445 -7.13 -0.06 -18.24
N GLY A 446 -6.82 1.22 -18.48
CA GLY A 446 -7.77 2.31 -18.31
C GLY A 446 -8.10 2.57 -16.84
N ALA A 447 -7.19 2.23 -15.92
CA ALA A 447 -7.35 2.45 -14.49
C ALA A 447 -7.69 3.92 -14.19
N ILE A 448 -8.75 4.14 -13.41
CA ILE A 448 -9.25 5.49 -13.11
C ILE A 448 -8.78 6.03 -11.74
N TYR A 449 -8.20 5.19 -10.89
CA TYR A 449 -7.71 5.56 -9.54
C TYR A 449 -6.24 5.19 -9.28
N GLY A 450 -5.43 5.00 -10.33
CA GLY A 450 -4.05 4.50 -10.20
C GLY A 450 -4.04 3.03 -9.81
N TYR A 451 -3.22 2.64 -8.83
CA TYR A 451 -3.30 1.30 -8.22
C TYR A 451 -4.54 1.14 -7.34
N ALA A 452 -5.08 -0.07 -7.27
CA ALA A 452 -6.21 -0.43 -6.42
C ALA A 452 -5.91 -0.11 -4.93
N GLN A 453 -6.96 0.19 -4.16
CA GLN A 453 -6.84 0.67 -2.77
C GLN A 453 -6.93 -0.47 -1.75
N LEU A 454 -6.28 -1.59 -2.05
CA LEU A 454 -6.27 -2.79 -1.19
C LEU A 454 -5.44 -2.53 0.07
N THR A 455 -5.76 -3.24 1.15
CA THR A 455 -4.97 -3.22 2.40
C THR A 455 -3.49 -3.55 2.15
N THR A 456 -3.18 -4.41 1.19
CA THR A 456 -1.81 -4.84 0.81
C THR A 456 -1.05 -3.86 -0.08
N GLN A 457 -1.69 -2.84 -0.64
CA GLN A 457 -1.06 -1.85 -1.54
C GLN A 457 -1.60 -0.43 -1.35
N ALA A 458 -1.83 -0.06 -0.09
CA ALA A 458 -2.15 1.30 0.35
C ALA A 458 -0.98 1.88 1.17
N GLY A 459 -0.92 3.22 1.25
CA GLY A 459 0.09 3.92 2.04
C GLY A 459 1.53 3.62 1.61
N SER A 460 2.39 3.35 2.59
CA SER A 460 3.82 3.04 2.40
C SER A 460 4.10 1.79 1.56
N ARG A 461 3.08 0.97 1.27
CA ARG A 461 3.21 -0.19 0.36
C ARG A 461 3.17 0.21 -1.12
N ARG A 462 2.66 1.40 -1.46
CA ARG A 462 2.69 1.97 -2.82
C ARG A 462 4.08 2.57 -3.13
N PRO A 463 4.40 2.85 -4.41
CA PRO A 463 5.64 3.51 -4.77
C PRO A 463 5.79 4.87 -4.07
N ALA A 464 6.95 5.12 -3.48
CA ALA A 464 7.29 6.42 -2.93
C ALA A 464 7.54 7.44 -4.06
N ASN A 465 7.37 8.72 -3.74
CA ASN A 465 7.67 9.82 -4.67
C ASN A 465 9.17 9.89 -5.01
N ARG A 466 10.06 9.45 -4.11
CA ARG A 466 11.49 9.27 -4.41
C ARG A 466 11.74 7.88 -4.96
N THR A 467 12.45 7.79 -6.09
CA THR A 467 12.76 6.50 -6.73
C THR A 467 14.18 6.03 -6.40
N PRO A 468 14.50 4.74 -6.66
CA PRO A 468 15.88 4.24 -6.55
C PRO A 468 16.85 4.83 -7.58
N LEU A 469 16.35 5.42 -8.68
CA LEU A 469 17.19 6.08 -9.68
C LEU A 469 17.43 7.54 -9.23
N PRO A 470 18.67 7.94 -8.90
CA PRO A 470 18.96 9.33 -8.53
C PRO A 470 18.48 10.31 -9.60
N GLY A 471 17.94 11.45 -9.16
CA GLY A 471 17.40 12.48 -10.06
C GLY A 471 16.04 12.16 -10.67
N LEU A 472 15.48 10.95 -10.45
CA LEU A 472 14.12 10.59 -10.88
C LEU A 472 13.15 10.50 -9.70
N TYR A 473 12.01 11.17 -9.85
CA TYR A 473 10.92 11.21 -8.87
C TYR A 473 9.59 10.81 -9.51
N LEU A 474 8.62 10.40 -8.70
CA LEU A 474 7.23 10.14 -9.08
C LEU A 474 6.31 11.19 -8.45
N THR A 475 5.17 11.44 -9.08
CA THR A 475 4.10 12.29 -8.53
C THR A 475 2.71 11.81 -9.00
N GLY A 476 1.66 12.19 -8.26
CA GLY A 476 0.28 11.92 -8.61
C GLY A 476 -0.29 10.62 -8.04
N SER A 477 -1.37 10.12 -8.64
CA SER A 477 -2.25 9.07 -8.09
C SER A 477 -1.63 7.68 -7.95
N TRP A 478 -0.45 7.46 -8.53
CA TRP A 478 0.24 6.18 -8.51
C TRP A 478 1.18 6.03 -7.31
N THR A 479 1.36 7.06 -6.48
CA THR A 479 2.28 7.05 -5.34
C THR A 479 1.58 6.77 -4.00
N GLY A 480 2.33 6.93 -2.89
CA GLY A 480 1.94 6.62 -1.50
C GLY A 480 0.55 7.07 -1.04
N ILE A 481 0.12 8.27 -1.42
CA ILE A 481 -1.12 8.87 -0.93
C ILE A 481 -2.36 8.22 -1.58
N GLY A 482 -2.23 7.71 -2.80
CA GLY A 482 -3.31 7.03 -3.51
C GLY A 482 -4.07 7.92 -4.50
N GLY A 483 -5.25 7.45 -4.91
CA GLY A 483 -6.03 8.02 -6.01
C GLY A 483 -6.85 9.25 -5.62
N GLY A 484 -7.42 9.93 -6.62
CA GLY A 484 -8.25 11.13 -6.44
C GLY A 484 -7.48 12.45 -6.59
N TYR A 485 -8.22 13.55 -6.69
CA TYR A 485 -7.64 14.89 -6.87
C TYR A 485 -6.83 15.34 -5.66
N GLU A 486 -7.41 15.20 -4.46
CA GLU A 486 -6.76 15.57 -3.21
C GLU A 486 -5.45 14.80 -3.02
N GLY A 487 -5.47 13.47 -3.20
CA GLY A 487 -4.27 12.63 -3.09
C GLY A 487 -3.20 12.95 -4.14
N ALA A 488 -3.61 13.25 -5.38
CA ALA A 488 -2.68 13.64 -6.44
C ALA A 488 -2.04 15.01 -6.20
N ILE A 489 -2.80 16.00 -5.70
CA ILE A 489 -2.29 17.34 -5.34
C ILE A 489 -1.32 17.22 -4.16
N ALA A 490 -1.71 16.48 -3.10
CA ALA A 490 -0.85 16.23 -1.96
C ALA A 490 0.47 15.54 -2.37
N SER A 491 0.39 14.58 -3.31
CA SER A 491 1.57 13.91 -3.86
C SER A 491 2.46 14.89 -4.63
N GLY A 492 1.87 15.86 -5.34
CA GLY A 492 2.61 16.92 -6.02
C GLY A 492 3.37 17.83 -5.07
N LEU A 493 2.72 18.28 -3.98
CA LEU A 493 3.35 19.07 -2.93
C LEU A 493 4.49 18.29 -2.26
N GLN A 494 4.28 17.00 -1.99
CA GLN A 494 5.32 16.14 -1.40
C GLN A 494 6.55 15.99 -2.31
N THR A 495 6.34 15.79 -3.62
CA THR A 495 7.45 15.73 -4.58
C THR A 495 8.21 17.05 -4.67
N ALA A 496 7.50 18.19 -4.69
CA ALA A 496 8.13 19.50 -4.71
C ALA A 496 8.95 19.75 -3.44
N ALA A 497 8.40 19.44 -2.26
CA ALA A 497 9.11 19.57 -0.99
C ALA A 497 10.39 18.73 -0.94
N MET A 498 10.36 17.48 -1.46
CA MET A 498 11.55 16.65 -1.59
C MET A 498 12.64 17.34 -2.42
N LEU A 499 12.27 17.88 -3.59
CA LEU A 499 13.19 18.54 -4.50
C LEU A 499 13.75 19.85 -3.91
N MET A 500 12.92 20.64 -3.23
CA MET A 500 13.37 21.88 -2.56
C MET A 500 14.40 21.62 -1.47
N GLN A 501 14.20 20.57 -0.65
CA GLN A 501 15.18 20.17 0.37
C GLN A 501 16.53 19.77 -0.25
N PHE A 502 16.53 19.12 -1.42
CA PHE A 502 17.76 18.79 -2.14
C PHE A 502 18.49 20.02 -2.67
N GLU A 503 17.75 21.06 -3.09
CA GLU A 503 18.30 22.33 -3.59
C GLU A 503 18.67 23.32 -2.46
N GLY A 504 18.52 22.91 -1.18
CA GLY A 504 18.80 23.79 -0.04
C GLY A 504 17.78 24.93 0.15
N ILE A 505 16.61 24.83 -0.46
CA ILE A 505 15.50 25.78 -0.29
C ILE A 505 14.69 25.34 0.94
N PRO A 506 14.57 26.17 1.99
CA PRO A 506 13.83 25.79 3.19
C PRO A 506 12.34 25.61 2.88
N PRO A 507 11.70 24.50 3.30
CA PRO A 507 10.29 24.28 3.05
C PRO A 507 9.44 25.33 3.78
N GLN A 508 8.58 26.04 3.06
CA GLN A 508 7.54 26.86 3.70
C GLN A 508 6.40 25.94 4.15
N ALA A 509 6.12 25.90 5.45
CA ALA A 509 4.95 25.20 5.97
C ALA A 509 3.67 25.89 5.45
N PRO A 510 2.71 25.15 4.87
CA PRO A 510 1.40 25.70 4.56
C PRO A 510 0.76 26.24 5.87
N GLY A 511 0.35 27.50 5.89
CA GLY A 511 -0.31 28.13 7.05
C GLY A 511 -1.73 27.60 7.27
N ILE A 512 -1.85 26.33 7.69
CA ILE A 512 -3.13 25.64 7.91
C ILE A 512 -3.25 25.26 9.39
N GLN A 513 -4.33 25.69 10.04
CA GLN A 513 -4.71 25.20 11.37
C GLN A 513 -5.31 23.80 11.23
N LEU A 514 -4.62 22.78 11.75
CA LEU A 514 -5.20 21.44 11.94
C LEU A 514 -6.25 21.50 13.06
N TYR A 515 -7.38 20.80 12.88
CA TYR A 515 -8.48 20.72 13.85
C TYR A 515 -7.96 20.36 15.26
N PRO A 516 -8.13 21.23 16.27
CA PRO A 516 -7.87 20.89 17.65
C PRO A 516 -9.14 20.35 18.33
N GLU A 517 -8.91 19.44 19.28
CA GLU A 517 -9.83 18.93 20.31
C GLU A 517 -10.66 17.67 19.97
N GLN A 518 -10.17 16.52 20.45
CA GLN A 518 -10.90 15.58 21.33
C GLN A 518 -9.98 14.40 21.68
N ARG A 519 -9.27 14.50 22.80
CA ARG A 519 -8.62 13.37 23.46
C ARG A 519 -9.35 13.14 24.77
N GLU A 520 -10.16 12.07 24.87
CA GLU A 520 -10.25 11.21 26.05
C GLU A 520 -11.29 10.07 25.91
N SER A 521 -10.91 8.94 26.49
CA SER A 521 -11.70 7.75 26.84
C SER A 521 -12.04 6.75 25.72
N LEU A 522 -11.56 5.51 25.87
CA LEU A 522 -12.30 4.27 25.66
C LEU A 522 -11.57 3.14 26.41
N VAL A 523 -12.13 2.74 27.57
CA VAL A 523 -11.70 1.61 28.41
C VAL A 523 -12.57 0.38 28.11
N ALA A 524 -11.95 -0.80 28.23
CA ALA A 524 -12.35 -2.14 27.80
C ALA A 524 -13.62 -2.76 28.45
N LYS A 525 -14.12 -3.85 27.82
CA LYS A 525 -14.73 -5.06 28.46
C LYS A 525 -14.88 -6.26 27.47
N PRO A 526 -15.02 -7.52 27.97
CA PRO A 526 -14.51 -8.75 27.33
C PRO A 526 -15.53 -9.59 26.53
N ALA A 527 -15.02 -10.53 25.73
CA ALA A 527 -15.77 -11.48 24.89
C ALA A 527 -15.91 -12.91 25.52
N PRO A 528 -16.87 -13.75 25.08
CA PRO A 528 -17.28 -14.99 25.76
C PRO A 528 -16.55 -16.28 25.29
N LYS A 529 -16.62 -17.33 26.13
CA LYS A 529 -16.00 -18.67 26.02
C LYS A 529 -16.71 -19.63 25.04
N VAL A 530 -15.93 -20.52 24.40
CA VAL A 530 -16.39 -21.77 23.73
C VAL A 530 -15.42 -22.93 24.01
N LEU A 531 -15.95 -24.16 24.19
CA LEU A 531 -15.30 -25.44 24.57
C LEU A 531 -15.07 -26.37 23.33
N PRO A 532 -14.35 -27.53 23.45
CA PRO A 532 -13.31 -27.95 22.50
C PRO A 532 -13.67 -29.15 21.61
N LEU A 533 -12.77 -29.44 20.65
CA LEU A 533 -12.60 -30.75 20.01
C LEU A 533 -11.13 -31.22 20.13
N ALA A 534 -10.94 -32.52 20.36
CA ALA A 534 -9.66 -33.20 20.65
C ALA A 534 -9.15 -34.03 19.43
N PRO A 535 -8.05 -34.80 19.51
CA PRO A 535 -6.69 -34.35 19.22
C PRO A 535 -5.96 -35.21 18.15
N ALA A 536 -4.79 -34.75 17.68
CA ALA A 536 -3.79 -35.61 17.04
C ALA A 536 -2.33 -35.25 17.42
N VAL A 537 -1.77 -36.12 18.28
CA VAL A 537 -0.40 -36.69 18.35
C VAL A 537 0.84 -35.80 18.64
N LEU A 538 1.24 -35.88 19.92
CA LEU A 538 2.59 -36.01 20.54
C LEU A 538 3.77 -35.14 20.05
N LEU A 539 3.89 -33.96 20.67
CA LEU A 539 5.15 -33.27 20.99
C LEU A 539 5.34 -33.31 22.52
N ASP A 540 6.58 -33.46 22.98
CA ASP A 540 7.06 -33.66 24.36
C ASP A 540 5.99 -33.52 25.47
N GLU A 541 5.61 -34.65 26.08
CA GLU A 541 4.51 -34.75 27.05
C GLU A 541 4.69 -33.84 28.28
N ARG A 542 5.90 -33.32 28.53
CA ARG A 542 6.21 -32.49 29.71
C ARG A 542 5.70 -31.04 29.63
N LEU A 543 5.25 -30.55 28.46
CA LEU A 543 4.89 -29.14 28.23
C LEU A 543 3.43 -28.95 27.76
N THR A 544 2.51 -29.79 28.24
CA THR A 544 1.14 -29.91 27.70
C THR A 544 0.05 -29.22 28.52
N THR A 545 0.38 -28.58 29.65
CA THR A 545 -0.62 -27.87 30.45
C THR A 545 -0.83 -26.44 29.94
N GLU A 546 -2.09 -25.98 29.83
CA GLU A 546 -2.41 -24.57 29.53
C GLU A 546 -1.71 -23.59 30.49
N ALA A 547 -1.37 -24.05 31.70
CA ALA A 547 -0.61 -23.30 32.69
C ALA A 547 0.83 -22.96 32.25
N HIS A 548 1.43 -23.73 31.33
CA HIS A 548 2.80 -23.47 30.83
C HIS A 548 2.85 -22.30 29.85
N TYR A 549 1.77 -22.08 29.08
CA TYR A 549 1.66 -21.02 28.09
C TYR A 549 0.52 -20.04 28.40
N PRO A 550 0.65 -19.20 29.44
CA PRO A 550 -0.41 -18.30 29.85
C PRO A 550 -0.67 -17.16 28.84
N TYR A 551 0.27 -16.84 27.95
CA TYR A 551 0.16 -15.72 27.00
C TYR A 551 -0.17 -16.22 25.59
N VAL A 552 -1.24 -15.69 25.01
CA VAL A 552 -1.78 -16.17 23.72
C VAL A 552 -1.98 -14.99 22.77
N HIS A 553 -1.29 -15.02 21.63
CA HIS A 553 -1.36 -14.01 20.58
C HIS A 553 -1.95 -14.60 19.29
N GLY A 554 -3.11 -14.10 18.85
CA GLY A 554 -3.75 -14.53 17.60
C GLY A 554 -3.30 -13.69 16.40
N LEU A 555 -3.00 -14.33 15.27
CA LEU A 555 -2.66 -13.65 14.03
C LEU A 555 -3.21 -14.39 12.80
N THR A 556 -3.38 -13.69 11.68
CA THR A 556 -3.78 -14.28 10.39
C THR A 556 -2.67 -14.06 9.38
N VAL A 557 -2.41 -15.07 8.56
CA VAL A 557 -1.27 -15.11 7.67
C VAL A 557 -1.60 -14.46 6.32
N TYR A 558 -0.78 -13.50 5.90
CA TYR A 558 -1.00 -12.71 4.68
C TYR A 558 0.15 -12.86 3.67
N GLY A 559 -0.07 -12.40 2.43
CA GLY A 559 0.74 -12.75 1.26
C GLY A 559 2.17 -12.20 1.22
N ASP A 560 2.48 -11.16 2.00
CA ASP A 560 3.81 -10.55 2.10
C ASP A 560 4.83 -11.38 2.89
N GLU A 561 4.35 -12.44 3.55
CA GLU A 561 5.17 -13.35 4.35
C GLU A 561 5.34 -14.72 3.68
N MET A 562 4.87 -14.82 2.43
CA MET A 562 4.83 -16.05 1.63
C MET A 562 5.94 -16.07 0.57
N ASN A 563 6.51 -17.25 0.32
CA ASN A 563 7.29 -17.49 -0.89
C ASN A 563 6.39 -17.61 -2.14
N SER A 564 7.03 -17.73 -3.30
CA SER A 564 6.39 -17.86 -4.62
C SER A 564 5.43 -19.06 -4.77
N ARG A 565 5.38 -19.97 -3.79
CA ARG A 565 4.48 -21.12 -3.75
C ARG A 565 3.32 -20.97 -2.74
N GLY A 566 3.22 -19.82 -2.06
CA GLY A 566 2.13 -19.52 -1.13
C GLY A 566 2.30 -20.11 0.28
N TYR A 567 3.55 -20.38 0.69
CA TYR A 567 3.89 -20.85 2.05
C TYR A 567 4.69 -19.80 2.82
N ALA A 568 4.49 -19.71 4.13
CA ALA A 568 5.27 -18.83 4.99
C ALA A 568 6.78 -19.18 4.99
N ASP A 569 7.64 -18.16 4.91
CA ASP A 569 9.09 -18.33 5.10
C ASP A 569 9.44 -18.50 6.59
N ALA A 570 10.57 -19.14 6.92
CA ALA A 570 10.92 -19.37 8.33
C ALA A 570 11.15 -18.05 9.08
N SER A 571 11.63 -17.01 8.38
CA SER A 571 11.72 -15.65 8.90
C SER A 571 10.37 -15.07 9.35
N ALA A 572 9.24 -15.51 8.78
CA ALA A 572 7.90 -15.09 9.20
C ALA A 572 7.53 -15.64 10.58
N TYR A 573 7.86 -16.90 10.85
CA TYR A 573 7.62 -17.51 12.16
C TYR A 573 8.36 -16.77 13.29
N LEU A 574 9.58 -16.30 13.02
CA LEU A 574 10.34 -15.50 13.97
C LEU A 574 9.68 -14.15 14.26
N ARG A 575 9.08 -13.49 13.26
CA ARG A 575 8.32 -12.24 13.46
C ARG A 575 7.08 -12.47 14.31
N TYR A 576 6.36 -13.56 14.05
CA TYR A 576 5.19 -13.95 14.84
C TYR A 576 5.55 -14.19 16.31
N MET A 577 6.64 -14.91 16.56
CA MET A 577 7.13 -15.19 17.92
C MET A 577 7.67 -13.94 18.61
N ASP A 578 8.41 -13.08 17.91
CA ASP A 578 8.92 -11.84 18.49
C ASP A 578 7.79 -10.92 18.95
N ARG A 579 6.78 -10.72 18.09
CA ARG A 579 5.59 -9.94 18.45
C ARG A 579 4.85 -10.52 19.66
N ALA A 580 4.58 -11.82 19.64
CA ALA A 580 3.87 -12.49 20.73
C ALA A 580 4.64 -12.42 22.06
N ARG A 581 5.98 -12.47 22.01
CA ARG A 581 6.84 -12.35 23.21
C ARG A 581 6.86 -10.93 23.75
N GLN A 582 6.94 -9.92 22.89
CA GLN A 582 6.89 -8.51 23.33
C GLN A 582 5.55 -8.19 23.99
N GLU A 583 4.44 -8.67 23.42
CA GLU A 583 3.12 -8.52 24.04
C GLU A 583 3.02 -9.26 25.38
N ALA A 584 3.59 -10.47 25.49
CA ALA A 584 3.65 -11.20 26.75
C ALA A 584 4.47 -10.48 27.85
N ILE A 585 5.63 -9.92 27.50
CA ILE A 585 6.47 -9.15 28.44
C ILE A 585 5.74 -7.88 28.90
N GLU A 586 5.09 -7.18 27.97
CA GLU A 586 4.28 -6.00 28.29
C GLU A 586 3.11 -6.33 29.22
N GLU A 587 2.39 -7.43 28.96
CA GLU A 587 1.31 -7.88 29.84
C GLU A 587 1.83 -8.19 31.26
N ILE A 588 2.99 -8.84 31.38
CA ILE A 588 3.62 -9.14 32.68
C ILE A 588 3.98 -7.86 33.43
N CYS A 589 4.57 -6.87 32.75
CA CYS A 589 4.96 -5.62 33.38
C CYS A 589 3.74 -4.78 33.79
N GLN A 590 2.67 -4.76 32.99
CA GLN A 590 1.41 -4.09 33.34
C GLN A 590 0.74 -4.71 34.57
N GLN A 591 0.79 -6.05 34.71
CA GLN A 591 0.28 -6.74 35.91
C GLN A 591 1.01 -6.33 37.19
N HIS A 592 2.25 -5.84 37.08
CA HIS A 592 3.07 -5.34 38.19
C HIS A 592 3.03 -3.81 38.32
N GLY A 593 2.14 -3.12 37.60
CA GLY A 593 1.92 -1.67 37.74
C GLY A 593 2.93 -0.78 37.03
N LYS A 594 3.70 -1.31 36.07
CA LYS A 594 4.58 -0.51 35.20
C LYS A 594 3.82 0.00 33.98
N GLU A 595 4.04 1.27 33.61
CA GLU A 595 3.40 1.89 32.43
C GLU A 595 3.85 1.24 31.11
N SER A 596 5.10 0.78 31.02
CA SER A 596 5.63 0.04 29.87
C SER A 596 7.02 -0.55 30.17
N TRP A 597 7.39 -1.70 29.60
CA TRP A 597 8.71 -2.30 29.86
C TRP A 597 9.84 -1.69 29.03
N HIS A 598 9.51 -1.17 27.85
CA HIS A 598 10.47 -0.59 26.90
C HIS A 598 11.08 0.74 27.39
N SER A 599 10.50 1.37 28.43
CA SER A 599 11.05 2.60 29.00
C SER A 599 12.39 2.34 29.69
N ASP A 600 12.56 1.15 30.26
CA ASP A 600 13.60 0.87 31.25
C ASP A 600 14.67 -0.08 30.72
N TYR A 601 14.34 -0.94 29.74
CA TYR A 601 15.21 -2.01 29.27
C TYR A 601 15.22 -2.16 27.74
N ILE A 602 16.37 -2.58 27.21
CA ILE A 602 16.54 -3.11 25.86
C ILE A 602 16.59 -4.63 25.96
N VAL A 603 15.72 -5.32 25.23
CA VAL A 603 15.72 -6.78 25.14
C VAL A 603 16.48 -7.21 23.90
N GLN A 604 17.61 -7.87 24.10
CA GLN A 604 18.43 -8.42 23.02
C GLN A 604 18.22 -9.92 22.92
N ILE A 605 17.94 -10.45 21.72
CA ILE A 605 17.87 -11.89 21.52
C ILE A 605 19.30 -12.44 21.57
N TYR A 606 19.52 -13.45 22.40
CA TYR A 606 20.80 -14.12 22.53
C TYR A 606 20.86 -15.39 21.68
N ARG A 607 19.81 -16.22 21.75
CA ARG A 607 19.71 -17.46 20.99
C ARG A 607 18.27 -17.78 20.63
N ILE A 608 18.07 -18.34 19.45
CA ILE A 608 16.80 -18.94 19.04
C ILE A 608 17.07 -20.38 18.64
N GLU A 609 16.39 -21.32 19.27
CA GLU A 609 16.27 -22.70 18.80
C GLU A 609 14.82 -22.93 18.39
N ALA A 610 14.56 -23.10 17.09
CA ALA A 610 13.21 -23.30 16.56
C ALA A 610 13.12 -24.55 15.69
N ARG A 611 12.06 -25.33 15.86
CA ARG A 611 11.68 -26.48 15.03
C ARG A 611 10.41 -26.15 14.26
N CYS A 612 10.45 -26.26 12.94
CA CYS A 612 9.30 -25.97 12.08
C CYS A 612 8.73 -27.30 11.57
N ALA A 613 7.57 -27.68 12.11
CA ALA A 613 6.97 -29.00 11.89
C ALA A 613 6.08 -29.06 10.65
N THR A 614 5.38 -27.98 10.32
CA THR A 614 4.53 -27.91 9.12
C THR A 614 4.53 -26.51 8.52
N VAL A 615 4.00 -26.38 7.30
CA VAL A 615 3.89 -25.11 6.58
C VAL A 615 2.56 -24.43 6.80
N VAL A 616 2.63 -23.11 6.80
CA VAL A 616 1.48 -22.23 6.88
C VAL A 616 1.15 -21.70 5.50
N ARG A 617 -0.13 -21.71 5.17
CA ARG A 617 -0.68 -21.20 3.91
C ARG A 617 -1.25 -19.80 4.09
N LEU A 618 -1.42 -19.13 2.96
CA LEU A 618 -2.16 -17.87 2.89
C LEU A 618 -3.54 -18.02 3.57
N PHE A 619 -3.86 -17.07 4.44
CA PHE A 619 -5.08 -16.99 5.26
C PHE A 619 -5.22 -18.01 6.40
N ASP A 620 -4.20 -18.82 6.67
CA ASP A 620 -4.19 -19.61 7.89
C ASP A 620 -4.29 -18.68 9.11
N ARG A 621 -5.16 -19.06 10.05
CA ARG A 621 -5.26 -18.39 11.35
C ARG A 621 -4.31 -19.08 12.31
N LEU A 622 -3.34 -18.36 12.84
CA LEU A 622 -2.36 -18.87 13.77
C LEU A 622 -2.60 -18.32 15.18
N GLU A 623 -2.13 -19.08 16.15
CA GLU A 623 -2.06 -18.72 17.56
C GLU A 623 -0.64 -18.95 18.03
N VAL A 624 0.02 -17.91 18.52
CA VAL A 624 1.34 -18.01 19.14
C VAL A 624 1.15 -18.03 20.66
N ARG A 625 1.57 -19.12 21.28
CA ARG A 625 1.54 -19.34 22.72
C ARG A 625 2.92 -19.10 23.28
N THR A 626 3.04 -18.28 24.33
CA THR A 626 4.32 -17.91 24.95
C THR A 626 4.30 -18.24 26.44
N GLY A 627 5.36 -18.87 26.92
CA GLY A 627 5.58 -19.19 28.33
C GLY A 627 7.02 -18.90 28.74
N ILE A 628 7.24 -18.47 29.98
CA ILE A 628 8.60 -18.33 30.54
C ILE A 628 9.05 -19.70 31.00
N ARG A 629 10.12 -20.21 30.40
CA ARG A 629 10.72 -21.51 30.76
C ARG A 629 11.56 -21.40 32.02
N GLN A 630 12.50 -20.47 32.04
CA GLN A 630 13.44 -20.25 33.15
C GLN A 630 14.07 -18.86 33.06
N THR A 631 14.59 -18.36 34.18
CA THR A 631 15.35 -17.11 34.28
C THR A 631 16.66 -17.34 35.02
N SER A 632 17.72 -16.63 34.62
CA SER A 632 18.99 -16.53 35.35
C SER A 632 19.24 -15.08 35.78
N THR A 633 20.44 -14.76 36.27
CA THR A 633 20.83 -13.40 36.67
C THR A 633 20.57 -12.37 35.56
N TYR A 634 20.88 -12.71 34.30
CA TYR A 634 20.82 -11.77 33.17
C TYR A 634 20.00 -12.27 31.98
N ARG A 635 19.46 -13.49 32.03
CA ARG A 635 18.82 -14.16 30.89
C ARG A 635 17.42 -14.65 31.21
N ALA A 636 16.52 -14.54 30.25
CA ALA A 636 15.22 -15.20 30.30
C ALA A 636 15.05 -16.11 29.07
N ALA A 637 14.58 -17.33 29.29
CA ALA A 637 14.24 -18.27 28.23
C ALA A 637 12.72 -18.38 28.10
N PHE A 638 12.20 -18.19 26.89
CA PHE A 638 10.79 -18.27 26.57
C PHE A 638 10.55 -19.49 25.68
N ASP A 639 9.61 -20.35 26.07
CA ASP A 639 9.06 -21.35 25.17
C ASP A 639 7.93 -20.72 24.37
N GLN A 640 7.96 -20.89 23.04
CA GLN A 640 6.98 -20.34 22.12
C GLN A 640 6.51 -21.37 21.11
N ARG A 641 5.20 -21.43 20.92
CA ARG A 641 4.57 -22.39 20.02
C ARG A 641 3.59 -21.69 19.09
N ILE A 642 3.74 -21.93 17.79
CA ILE A 642 2.79 -21.45 16.77
C ILE A 642 1.86 -22.60 16.44
N ILE A 643 0.55 -22.36 16.52
CA ILE A 643 -0.50 -23.36 16.30
C ILE A 643 -1.44 -22.84 15.22
N ASN A 644 -1.76 -23.65 14.21
CA ASN A 644 -2.82 -23.33 13.27
C ASN A 644 -4.19 -23.58 13.92
N LYS A 645 -4.99 -22.52 14.08
CA LYS A 645 -6.28 -22.57 14.77
C LYS A 645 -7.34 -23.38 14.03
N ALA A 646 -7.21 -23.53 12.72
CA ALA A 646 -8.20 -24.25 11.92
C ALA A 646 -8.12 -25.77 12.15
N ASN A 647 -6.92 -26.30 12.38
CA ASN A 647 -6.68 -27.74 12.46
C ASN A 647 -5.94 -28.19 13.74
N GLY A 648 -5.55 -27.25 14.61
CA GLY A 648 -4.83 -27.52 15.86
C GLY A 648 -3.38 -27.96 15.68
N GLN A 649 -2.84 -27.94 14.46
CA GLN A 649 -1.48 -28.41 14.19
C GLN A 649 -0.45 -27.43 14.73
N ILE A 650 0.61 -27.98 15.35
CA ILE A 650 1.77 -27.21 15.77
C ILE A 650 2.63 -26.94 14.54
N VAL A 651 2.79 -25.65 14.23
CA VAL A 651 3.57 -25.15 13.10
C VAL A 651 5.03 -24.99 13.51
N VAL A 652 5.26 -24.33 14.65
CA VAL A 652 6.61 -24.09 15.19
C VAL A 652 6.60 -24.37 16.68
N ASP A 653 7.68 -24.98 17.16
CA ASP A 653 8.01 -25.09 18.57
C ASP A 653 9.43 -24.53 18.77
N ALA A 654 9.59 -23.55 19.67
CA ALA A 654 10.83 -22.81 19.82
C ALA A 654 11.14 -22.45 21.27
N THR A 655 12.44 -22.36 21.57
CA THR A 655 12.95 -21.69 22.77
C THR A 655 13.73 -20.45 22.33
N VAL A 656 13.36 -19.30 22.88
CA VAL A 656 14.03 -18.01 22.63
C VAL A 656 14.65 -17.50 23.91
N GLU A 657 15.96 -17.31 23.90
CA GLU A 657 16.72 -16.83 25.03
C GLU A 657 17.08 -15.36 24.79
N VAL A 658 16.81 -14.50 25.78
CA VAL A 658 17.05 -13.05 25.69
C VAL A 658 17.93 -12.56 26.84
N LEU A 659 18.61 -11.44 26.60
CA LEU A 659 19.38 -10.65 27.56
C LEU A 659 18.68 -9.30 27.79
N PHE A 660 18.83 -8.74 28.99
CA PHE A 660 18.34 -7.41 29.32
C PHE A 660 19.51 -6.44 29.43
N LEU A 661 19.40 -5.32 28.73
CA LEU A 661 20.38 -4.23 28.78
C LEU A 661 19.70 -2.93 29.26
N ASN A 662 20.44 -2.04 29.90
CA ASN A 662 20.00 -0.66 30.09
C ASN A 662 20.13 0.16 28.80
N ARG A 663 19.71 1.44 28.82
CA ARG A 663 19.82 2.35 27.68
C ARG A 663 21.27 2.60 27.22
N ASP A 664 22.24 2.43 28.12
CA ASP A 664 23.67 2.51 27.81
C ASP A 664 24.24 1.17 27.29
N LYS A 665 23.37 0.22 26.95
CA LYS A 665 23.69 -1.13 26.42
C LYS A 665 24.52 -1.99 27.38
N GLN A 666 24.48 -1.68 28.68
CA GLN A 666 25.11 -2.49 29.71
C GLN A 666 24.15 -3.57 30.19
N LEU A 667 24.68 -4.77 30.43
CA LEU A 667 23.90 -5.90 30.94
C LEU A 667 23.30 -5.55 32.30
N VAL A 668 22.00 -5.80 32.45
CA VAL A 668 21.27 -5.60 33.70
C VAL A 668 20.51 -6.85 34.09
N LEU A 669 20.17 -6.93 35.38
CA LEU A 669 19.43 -8.07 35.92
C LEU A 669 18.12 -8.28 35.16
N VAL A 670 17.70 -9.54 35.06
CA VAL A 670 16.34 -9.86 34.57
C VAL A 670 15.33 -9.10 35.45
N PRO A 671 14.41 -8.32 34.85
CA PRO A 671 13.40 -7.59 35.59
C PRO A 671 12.66 -8.48 36.59
N GLU A 672 12.44 -8.00 37.82
CA GLU A 672 11.83 -8.77 38.90
C GLU A 672 10.46 -9.36 38.50
N GLU A 673 9.73 -8.66 37.62
CA GLU A 673 8.42 -9.09 37.11
C GLU A 673 8.50 -10.38 36.27
N LEU A 674 9.66 -10.66 35.67
CA LEU A 674 9.90 -11.82 34.83
C LEU A 674 10.53 -12.99 35.60
N GLN A 675 10.98 -12.76 36.84
CA GLN A 675 11.63 -13.79 37.65
C GLN A 675 10.59 -14.79 38.17
N ARG A 676 10.81 -16.09 37.92
CA ARG A 676 10.03 -17.14 38.57
C ARG A 676 10.67 -17.50 39.92
N THR A 677 9.87 -17.48 40.99
CA THR A 677 10.29 -17.65 42.39
C THR A 677 10.90 -19.01 42.76
N SER A 678 10.99 -19.98 41.86
CA SER A 678 11.45 -21.35 42.18
C SER A 678 12.66 -21.90 41.39
N ASP A 679 13.18 -21.24 40.35
CA ASP A 679 14.18 -21.87 39.48
C ASP A 679 15.27 -20.90 38.99
N VAL A 680 16.08 -20.37 39.91
CA VAL A 680 17.34 -19.70 39.56
C VAL A 680 18.37 -20.78 39.21
N ALA A 681 18.47 -21.12 37.91
CA ALA A 681 19.54 -21.98 37.42
C ALA A 681 20.91 -21.28 37.60
N PRO A 682 22.00 -22.02 37.90
CA PRO A 682 23.33 -21.44 37.96
C PRO A 682 23.68 -20.75 36.64
N ASP A 683 24.33 -19.58 36.71
CA ASP A 683 24.69 -18.78 35.53
C ASP A 683 25.47 -19.63 34.52
N PHE A 684 24.88 -19.84 33.34
CA PHE A 684 25.61 -20.33 32.19
C PHE A 684 26.62 -19.25 31.81
N SER A 685 27.89 -19.64 31.73
CA SER A 685 29.03 -18.81 31.38
C SER A 685 28.69 -17.69 30.38
N LEU A 686 28.97 -16.42 30.74
CA LEU A 686 28.93 -15.26 29.83
C LEU A 686 30.03 -15.31 28.77
N ASP A 687 30.70 -16.46 28.62
CA ASP A 687 31.79 -16.63 27.68
C ASP A 687 31.28 -16.46 26.25
N ARG A 688 31.47 -15.24 25.75
CA ARG A 688 31.28 -14.87 24.34
C ARG A 688 32.23 -15.63 23.43
N THR A 689 33.20 -16.40 23.98
CA THR A 689 34.16 -17.21 23.22
C THR A 689 33.72 -18.65 22.97
N GLU A 690 32.63 -19.14 23.56
CA GLU A 690 31.94 -20.36 23.08
C GLU A 690 31.16 -20.08 21.77
N SER A 691 31.81 -19.47 20.78
CA SER A 691 31.48 -19.80 19.39
C SER A 691 31.86 -21.28 19.18
N VAL A 692 31.23 -21.94 18.21
CA VAL A 692 31.62 -23.21 17.56
C VAL A 692 30.49 -24.26 17.59
N PRO A 693 29.67 -24.33 16.53
CA PRO A 693 29.51 -25.59 15.80
C PRO A 693 30.72 -25.87 14.88
N PHE A 694 31.52 -24.84 14.59
CA PHE A 694 32.61 -24.80 13.59
C PHE A 694 34.00 -24.67 14.19
N LYS A 695 34.88 -25.64 13.96
CA LYS A 695 36.26 -25.65 14.48
C LYS A 695 37.26 -24.90 13.57
N ASP A 696 36.92 -24.66 12.30
CA ASP A 696 37.84 -24.09 11.29
C ASP A 696 37.10 -23.24 10.23
N GLU A 697 37.75 -22.19 9.70
CA GLU A 697 37.28 -21.37 8.56
C GLU A 697 37.11 -22.18 7.27
N ALA A 698 37.87 -23.28 7.12
CA ALA A 698 37.76 -24.19 5.98
C ALA A 698 36.37 -24.84 5.83
N GLN A 699 35.52 -24.75 6.85
CA GLN A 699 34.14 -25.27 6.85
C GLN A 699 33.13 -24.33 6.17
N PHE A 700 33.55 -23.14 5.71
CA PHE A 700 32.69 -22.18 5.01
C PHE A 700 33.22 -21.84 3.61
N PRO A 701 33.02 -22.73 2.63
CA PRO A 701 33.56 -22.53 1.29
C PRO A 701 32.89 -21.39 0.53
N PHE A 702 31.69 -20.96 0.94
CA PHE A 702 30.92 -19.92 0.25
C PHE A 702 30.75 -18.66 1.08
N ARG A 703 30.90 -17.51 0.42
CA ARG A 703 30.88 -16.18 1.04
C ARG A 703 29.95 -15.28 0.23
N ALA A 704 28.82 -14.89 0.83
CA ALA A 704 27.87 -13.98 0.21
C ALA A 704 27.93 -12.60 0.87
N PRO A 705 28.23 -11.53 0.11
CA PRO A 705 28.24 -10.18 0.63
C PRO A 705 26.82 -9.60 0.69
N TYR A 706 26.50 -8.95 1.81
CA TYR A 706 25.27 -8.21 2.03
C TYR A 706 25.60 -6.82 2.57
N ARG A 707 24.71 -5.87 2.32
CA ARG A 707 24.77 -4.55 2.93
C ARG A 707 23.53 -4.37 3.79
N VAL A 708 23.71 -3.85 5.00
CA VAL A 708 22.61 -3.52 5.89
C VAL A 708 21.98 -2.23 5.39
N TYR A 709 20.75 -2.32 4.89
CA TYR A 709 19.97 -1.17 4.46
C TYR A 709 18.97 -0.75 5.53
N PHE A 710 18.33 0.39 5.33
CA PHE A 710 17.40 0.96 6.31
C PHE A 710 16.21 0.01 6.60
N GLU A 711 15.77 -0.76 5.60
CA GLU A 711 14.75 -1.79 5.77
C GLU A 711 15.15 -2.97 6.67
N ASP A 712 16.45 -3.17 6.89
CA ASP A 712 16.96 -4.25 7.71
C ASP A 712 17.17 -3.80 9.17
N THR A 713 17.01 -2.50 9.48
CA THR A 713 17.31 -1.89 10.79
C THR A 713 16.10 -1.29 11.49
N ASP A 714 16.17 -1.20 12.82
CA ASP A 714 15.26 -0.42 13.65
C ASP A 714 15.56 1.09 13.61
N LEU A 715 14.82 1.87 14.40
CA LEU A 715 14.98 3.32 14.51
C LEU A 715 16.32 3.76 15.13
N GLN A 716 17.03 2.85 15.79
CA GLN A 716 18.38 3.06 16.33
C GLN A 716 19.47 2.66 15.34
N ALA A 717 19.09 2.37 14.08
CA ALA A 717 19.99 1.88 13.05
C ALA A 717 20.67 0.55 13.44
N VAL A 718 20.00 -0.28 14.26
CA VAL A 718 20.44 -1.63 14.63
C VAL A 718 19.68 -2.66 13.80
N MET A 719 20.37 -3.63 13.22
CA MET A 719 19.75 -4.65 12.37
C MET A 719 18.79 -5.54 13.15
N PHE A 720 17.59 -5.77 12.61
CA PHE A 720 16.62 -6.70 13.20
C PHE A 720 17.20 -8.13 13.23
N HIS A 721 16.96 -8.86 14.32
CA HIS A 721 17.38 -10.26 14.47
C HIS A 721 16.89 -11.14 13.31
N VAL A 722 15.66 -10.90 12.82
CA VAL A 722 15.10 -11.62 11.67
C VAL A 722 15.90 -11.43 10.36
N SER A 723 16.59 -10.29 10.20
CA SER A 723 17.40 -9.99 9.02
C SER A 723 18.64 -10.89 8.94
N TYR A 724 19.21 -11.29 10.08
CA TYR A 724 20.31 -12.27 10.12
C TYR A 724 19.86 -13.61 9.52
N VAL A 725 18.69 -14.10 9.92
CA VAL A 725 18.13 -15.36 9.39
C VAL A 725 17.78 -15.22 7.90
N ARG A 726 17.26 -14.06 7.47
CA ARG A 726 16.99 -13.79 6.05
C ARG A 726 18.26 -13.83 5.20
N PHE A 727 19.37 -13.27 5.71
CA PHE A 727 20.65 -13.32 5.00
C PHE A 727 21.26 -14.72 4.98
N CYS A 728 21.11 -15.49 6.07
CA CYS A 728 21.42 -16.91 6.10
C CYS A 728 20.64 -17.71 5.04
N GLU A 729 19.31 -17.55 4.96
CA GLU A 729 18.50 -18.25 3.96
C GLU A 729 18.90 -17.88 2.53
N ARG A 730 19.20 -16.61 2.25
CA ARG A 730 19.67 -16.18 0.93
C ARG A 730 21.02 -16.81 0.57
N ALA A 731 21.99 -16.75 1.48
CA ALA A 731 23.32 -17.32 1.27
C ALA A 731 23.26 -18.84 1.06
N LEU A 732 22.34 -19.52 1.74
CA LEU A 732 22.06 -20.94 1.53
C LEU A 732 21.60 -21.21 0.09
N PHE A 733 20.62 -20.47 -0.43
CA PHE A 733 20.14 -20.68 -1.81
C PHE A 733 21.19 -20.35 -2.86
N GLU A 734 22.05 -19.36 -2.61
CA GLU A 734 23.17 -19.05 -3.50
C GLU A 734 24.21 -20.18 -3.49
N LEU A 735 24.56 -20.71 -2.31
CA LEU A 735 25.44 -21.89 -2.18
C LEU A 735 24.91 -23.10 -2.95
N ILE A 736 23.63 -23.40 -2.77
CA ILE A 736 22.91 -24.50 -3.43
C ILE A 736 23.01 -24.38 -4.95
N ARG A 737 22.87 -23.17 -5.49
CA ARG A 737 22.98 -22.92 -6.93
C ARG A 737 24.41 -23.12 -7.43
N ASP A 738 25.41 -22.77 -6.63
CA ASP A 738 26.81 -22.82 -7.01
C ASP A 738 27.41 -24.23 -6.89
N ILE A 739 26.99 -25.04 -5.89
CA ILE A 739 27.43 -26.44 -5.73
C ILE A 739 26.72 -27.39 -6.71
N TRP A 740 25.48 -27.08 -7.12
CA TRP A 740 24.69 -27.95 -8.02
C TRP A 740 24.29 -27.23 -9.32
N PRO A 741 25.24 -26.92 -10.21
CA PRO A 741 25.01 -26.13 -11.42
C PRO A 741 24.23 -26.88 -12.53
N ASP A 742 23.95 -28.17 -12.35
CA ASP A 742 23.33 -29.01 -13.37
C ASP A 742 21.79 -29.03 -13.31
N SER A 743 21.14 -29.18 -14.47
CA SER A 743 19.68 -29.01 -14.55
C SER A 743 18.89 -30.09 -13.79
N THR A 744 19.48 -31.26 -13.49
CA THR A 744 18.77 -32.39 -12.87
C THR A 744 18.57 -32.22 -11.36
N PRO A 745 19.61 -31.94 -10.55
CA PRO A 745 19.44 -31.55 -9.13
C PRO A 745 18.53 -30.34 -8.95
N MET A 746 18.70 -29.30 -9.78
CA MET A 746 17.85 -28.10 -9.71
C MET A 746 16.41 -28.40 -10.09
N LYS A 747 16.14 -29.23 -11.12
CA LYS A 747 14.77 -29.70 -11.45
C LYS A 747 14.17 -30.54 -10.33
N TRP A 748 14.97 -31.37 -9.66
CA TRP A 748 14.50 -32.15 -8.51
C TRP A 748 14.15 -31.24 -7.33
N MET A 749 14.99 -30.25 -7.01
CA MET A 749 14.70 -29.24 -6.00
C MET A 749 13.55 -28.31 -6.38
N MET A 750 13.33 -28.04 -7.67
CA MET A 750 12.15 -27.31 -8.14
C MET A 750 10.89 -28.16 -8.06
N LYS A 751 10.98 -29.48 -8.26
CA LYS A 751 9.84 -30.40 -8.15
C LYS A 751 9.42 -30.61 -6.69
N ASN A 752 10.39 -30.73 -5.79
CA ASN A 752 10.16 -30.91 -4.36
C ASN A 752 10.19 -29.54 -3.65
N ARG A 753 9.68 -29.45 -2.42
CA ARG A 753 9.73 -28.25 -1.58
C ARG A 753 10.90 -28.37 -0.62
N SER A 754 11.78 -27.37 -0.56
CA SER A 754 12.72 -27.22 0.55
C SER A 754 12.01 -26.64 1.77
N ASN A 755 12.13 -27.29 2.90
CA ASN A 755 11.53 -26.90 4.17
C ASN A 755 12.65 -26.72 5.20
N VAL A 756 12.77 -25.51 5.77
CA VAL A 756 13.66 -25.30 6.91
C VAL A 756 13.03 -26.00 8.12
N ALA A 757 13.61 -27.13 8.54
CA ALA A 757 13.09 -27.96 9.62
C ALA A 757 13.58 -27.49 11.00
N ARG A 758 14.79 -26.93 11.05
CA ARG A 758 15.39 -26.39 12.28
C ARG A 758 16.24 -25.16 11.97
N VAL A 759 16.15 -24.15 12.83
CA VAL A 759 17.08 -23.02 12.88
C VAL A 759 17.61 -22.91 14.31
N ASP A 760 18.93 -22.96 14.46
CA ASP A 760 19.64 -22.62 15.70
C ASP A 760 20.59 -21.46 15.39
N ILE A 761 20.30 -20.27 15.91
CA ILE A 761 21.12 -19.07 15.69
C ILE A 761 21.49 -18.42 17.01
N ARG A 762 22.78 -18.11 17.17
CA ARG A 762 23.34 -17.37 18.29
C ARG A 762 23.77 -15.99 17.81
N TYR A 763 23.23 -14.97 18.45
CA TYR A 763 23.57 -13.57 18.17
C TYR A 763 24.67 -13.13 19.13
N LEU A 764 25.78 -12.67 18.56
CA LEU A 764 26.96 -12.27 19.31
C LEU A 764 27.06 -10.74 19.36
N HIS A 765 26.98 -10.07 18.21
CA HIS A 765 27.18 -8.63 18.05
C HIS A 765 26.13 -8.04 17.11
N ALA A 766 25.77 -6.77 17.33
CA ALA A 766 24.80 -6.05 16.52
C ALA A 766 25.42 -5.54 15.20
N ALA A 767 24.71 -5.69 14.09
CA ALA A 767 25.00 -4.98 12.85
C ALA A 767 24.28 -3.64 12.84
N HIS A 768 24.84 -2.67 12.13
CA HIS A 768 24.32 -1.32 12.01
C HIS A 768 24.02 -0.92 10.57
N LEU A 769 23.18 0.10 10.40
CA LEU A 769 22.88 0.67 9.09
C LEU A 769 24.17 1.02 8.34
N GLY A 770 24.29 0.52 7.12
CA GLY A 770 25.44 0.77 6.27
C GLY A 770 26.60 -0.21 6.46
N ASP A 771 26.54 -1.11 7.45
CA ASP A 771 27.50 -2.20 7.58
C ASP A 771 27.48 -3.09 6.33
N TYR A 772 28.66 -3.55 5.95
CA TYR A 772 28.86 -4.58 4.95
C TYR A 772 29.11 -5.89 5.68
N LEU A 773 28.22 -6.85 5.45
CA LEU A 773 28.25 -8.15 6.07
C LEU A 773 28.71 -9.19 5.05
N GLU A 774 29.44 -10.18 5.52
CA GLU A 774 29.74 -11.40 4.78
C GLU A 774 29.07 -12.57 5.50
N VAL A 775 28.17 -13.27 4.82
CA VAL A 775 27.59 -14.53 5.31
C VAL A 775 28.39 -15.67 4.71
N ARG A 776 29.16 -16.32 5.57
CA ARG A 776 29.98 -17.50 5.27
C ARG A 776 29.11 -18.74 5.47
N THR A 777 28.92 -19.57 4.45
CA THR A 777 28.01 -20.73 4.50
C THR A 777 28.71 -21.99 4.01
N GLY A 778 28.45 -23.13 4.64
CA GLY A 778 28.95 -24.44 4.23
C GLY A 778 28.08 -25.59 4.71
N PRO A 779 28.14 -26.77 4.07
CA PRO A 779 27.48 -27.96 4.60
C PRO A 779 28.15 -28.40 5.91
N LEU A 780 27.34 -28.88 6.85
CA LEU A 780 27.78 -29.42 8.15
C LEU A 780 27.56 -30.92 8.27
N ALA A 781 26.42 -31.38 7.75
CA ALA A 781 26.06 -32.79 7.77
C ALA A 781 25.04 -33.09 6.67
N ILE A 782 25.02 -34.34 6.22
CA ILE A 782 24.06 -34.84 5.25
C ILE A 782 23.53 -36.21 5.66
N ALA A 783 22.21 -36.35 5.63
CA ALA A 783 21.48 -37.59 5.81
C ALA A 783 20.63 -37.87 4.55
N SER A 784 19.95 -39.02 4.51
CA SER A 784 19.17 -39.42 3.32
C SER A 784 18.02 -38.45 2.97
N GLN A 785 17.51 -37.67 3.93
CA GLN A 785 16.35 -36.77 3.74
C GLN A 785 16.60 -35.35 4.30
N LYS A 786 17.81 -35.06 4.77
CA LYS A 786 18.13 -33.82 5.50
C LYS A 786 19.54 -33.33 5.21
N LEU A 787 19.68 -32.02 5.01
CA LEU A 787 20.95 -31.30 4.92
C LEU A 787 21.06 -30.32 6.07
N THR A 788 22.17 -30.33 6.80
CA THR A 788 22.48 -29.32 7.80
C THR A 788 23.54 -28.39 7.23
N PHE A 789 23.30 -27.09 7.31
CA PHE A 789 24.22 -26.05 6.88
C PHE A 789 24.68 -25.22 8.06
N GLY A 790 25.94 -24.84 8.02
CA GLY A 790 26.55 -23.93 8.95
C GLY A 790 26.75 -22.56 8.37
N GLN A 791 26.50 -21.52 9.16
CA GLN A 791 26.50 -20.15 8.68
C GLN A 791 27.14 -19.22 9.71
N ARG A 792 28.01 -18.32 9.27
CA ARG A 792 28.68 -17.31 10.09
C ARG A 792 28.52 -15.94 9.44
N ILE A 793 28.03 -14.96 10.20
CA ILE A 793 27.82 -13.60 9.75
C ILE A 793 28.93 -12.72 10.34
N VAL A 794 29.71 -12.09 9.46
CA VAL A 794 30.85 -11.25 9.86
C VAL A 794 30.67 -9.84 9.34
N ASN A 795 30.95 -8.82 10.15
CA ASN A 795 31.08 -7.46 9.67
C ASN A 795 32.42 -7.34 8.93
N VAL A 796 32.39 -7.03 7.64
CA VAL A 796 33.58 -6.98 6.78
C VAL A 796 34.51 -5.85 7.19
N GLN A 797 33.98 -4.75 7.72
CA GLN A 797 34.78 -3.59 8.13
C GLN A 797 35.47 -3.81 9.48
N THR A 798 34.77 -4.38 10.47
CA THR A 798 35.31 -4.56 11.83
C THR A 798 35.97 -5.92 12.04
N GLY A 799 35.65 -6.91 11.20
CA GLY A 799 36.06 -8.30 11.38
C GLY A 799 35.28 -9.03 12.47
N GLU A 800 34.31 -8.39 13.11
CA GLU A 800 33.55 -8.97 14.22
C GLU A 800 32.57 -10.04 13.73
N ILE A 801 32.50 -11.14 14.46
CA ILE A 801 31.49 -12.17 14.25
C ILE A 801 30.20 -11.70 14.91
N LEU A 802 29.18 -11.48 14.08
CA LEU A 802 27.90 -10.95 14.52
C LEU A 802 26.93 -12.07 14.92
N ALA A 803 26.94 -13.19 14.20
CA ALA A 803 26.12 -14.35 14.52
C ALA A 803 26.70 -15.64 13.94
N ASP A 804 26.47 -16.77 14.63
CA ASP A 804 26.69 -18.12 14.11
C ASP A 804 25.35 -18.86 14.09
N ALA A 805 25.07 -19.60 13.02
CA ALA A 805 23.82 -20.34 12.85
C ALA A 805 24.04 -21.75 12.26
N ALA A 806 23.13 -22.65 12.59
CA ALA A 806 22.97 -23.95 11.97
C ALA A 806 21.52 -24.13 11.50
N THR A 807 21.36 -24.50 10.24
CA THR A 807 20.04 -24.61 9.58
C THR A 807 19.88 -26.03 9.02
N ASP A 808 18.85 -26.75 9.47
CA ASP A 808 18.48 -28.04 8.86
C ASP A 808 17.42 -27.80 7.78
N VAL A 809 17.66 -28.33 6.59
CA VAL A 809 16.76 -28.29 5.43
C VAL A 809 16.34 -29.71 5.08
N GLU A 810 15.05 -29.94 5.03
CA GLU A 810 14.41 -31.18 4.57
C GLU A 810 13.71 -30.93 3.24
N PHE A 811 13.53 -31.98 2.44
CA PHE A 811 12.80 -31.88 1.18
C PHE A 811 11.52 -32.69 1.26
N ARG A 812 10.43 -32.10 0.73
CA ARG A 812 9.11 -32.72 0.71
C ARG A 812 8.50 -32.74 -0.68
N ASP A 813 7.71 -33.75 -1.00
CA ASP A 813 6.92 -33.77 -2.25
C ASP A 813 5.72 -32.79 -2.16
N PRO A 814 4.95 -32.60 -3.25
CA PRO A 814 3.75 -31.76 -3.23
C PRO A 814 2.65 -32.21 -2.24
N ASP A 815 2.69 -33.46 -1.80
CA ASP A 815 1.77 -34.06 -0.83
C ASP A 815 2.31 -33.98 0.62
N ASP A 816 3.41 -33.25 0.84
CA ASP A 816 4.10 -32.98 2.11
C ASP A 816 4.82 -34.19 2.74
N ASN A 817 5.07 -35.26 1.98
CA ASN A 817 5.87 -36.40 2.42
C ASN A 817 7.37 -36.08 2.29
N LEU A 818 8.19 -36.52 3.26
CA LEU A 818 9.64 -36.42 3.13
C LEU A 818 10.16 -37.24 1.95
N VAL A 819 11.08 -36.67 1.19
CA VAL A 819 11.69 -37.31 0.03
C VAL A 819 13.20 -37.51 0.21
N GLU A 820 13.71 -38.63 -0.30
CA GLU A 820 15.14 -38.90 -0.29
C GLU A 820 15.90 -37.97 -1.23
N ILE A 821 17.03 -37.46 -0.74
CA ILE A 821 17.96 -36.63 -1.49
C ILE A 821 18.66 -37.51 -2.53
N PRO A 822 18.64 -37.13 -3.83
CA PRO A 822 19.30 -37.86 -4.90
C PRO A 822 20.77 -38.14 -4.57
N ARG A 823 21.22 -39.35 -4.90
CA ARG A 823 22.59 -39.80 -4.63
C ARG A 823 23.66 -38.84 -5.18
N GLU A 824 23.40 -38.24 -6.34
CA GLU A 824 24.28 -37.22 -6.95
C GLU A 824 24.48 -35.99 -6.04
N ILE A 825 23.39 -35.49 -5.44
CA ILE A 825 23.45 -34.37 -4.46
C ILE A 825 24.19 -34.83 -3.22
N VAL A 826 23.95 -36.07 -2.76
CA VAL A 826 24.63 -36.62 -1.58
C VAL A 826 26.13 -36.72 -1.78
N ASP A 827 26.56 -37.27 -2.91
CA ASP A 827 27.97 -37.50 -3.22
C ASP A 827 28.73 -36.18 -3.40
N VAL A 828 28.13 -35.18 -4.08
CA VAL A 828 28.73 -33.84 -4.22
C VAL A 828 28.84 -33.13 -2.87
N THR A 829 27.78 -33.18 -2.05
CA THR A 829 27.80 -32.54 -0.72
C THR A 829 28.84 -33.20 0.19
N ARG A 830 28.98 -34.53 0.14
CA ARG A 830 30.04 -35.25 0.87
C ARG A 830 31.42 -34.88 0.38
N ALA A 831 31.63 -34.74 -0.92
CA ALA A 831 32.91 -34.29 -1.45
C ALA A 831 33.29 -32.89 -0.92
N VAL A 832 32.34 -31.96 -0.82
CA VAL A 832 32.56 -30.62 -0.22
C VAL A 832 32.87 -30.72 1.28
N LEU A 833 32.15 -31.58 2.01
CA LEU A 833 32.39 -31.85 3.44
C LEU A 833 33.78 -32.44 3.70
N ASP A 834 34.21 -33.40 2.87
CA ASP A 834 35.46 -34.15 3.06
C ASP A 834 36.69 -33.37 2.56
N ALA A 835 36.52 -32.45 1.62
CA ALA A 835 37.63 -31.80 0.93
C ALA A 835 38.08 -30.46 1.53
N ASN A 836 37.33 -29.85 2.47
CA ASN A 836 37.61 -28.48 2.97
C ASN A 836 37.87 -27.49 1.79
N LEU A 837 37.18 -27.70 0.67
CA LEU A 837 37.42 -27.06 -0.64
C LEU A 837 36.66 -25.75 -0.80
#